data_AF-A0A931QX98-F1
#
_entry.id   AF-A0A931QX98-F1
#
_cell.length_a   1.000
_cell.length_b   1.000
_cell.length_c   1.000
_cell.angle_alpha   90.00
_cell.angle_beta   90.00
_cell.angle_gamma   90.00
#
_symmetry.space_group_name_H-M   'P 1'
#
loop_
_entity.id
_entity.type
_entity.pdbx_description
1 polymer ?
#
loop_
_entity_poly.entity_id
_entity_poly.type
_entity_poly.pdbx_seq_one_letter_code
_entity_poly.pdbx_strand_id
1 'polypeptide(L)'
;MKTYFPLVEAMLTIPPEGKSGFIGICTNTTAAGQVLNEIKELVRPNVSVLGSLIVSRDGSERMIVNALAHPTLKFLVLFSEESLTFTPSTNLLIALMDGFEPNREGNYIKGGVAASSHYPSITKKIFDIFRQEITVIPVFMGKHPKSREVVTRYLEWLKPKIPSELHAFLIKTNSEDKIYYDSLNSILEMLISIPTSPKEKVELDPKDFQHLQPPKIELKGKKIKLAVPFKVTDDNGLIRLDIKIGPKSYFIKSNDPFLLSYSLMKFLGKNKKPISPIDQLLLGAELGRVGTEIASGISFPSFVISSAISGKEEIPLESNIKLVMDKRYYYKISNRGGKVSVMCLAFDVCESVFELLADNLYVMAERLARENRFEQYEMDILHRMDIGTQLARAAMAATLGYSFIQDFATIFKINTEVLPSILVEGDNFLSVHKGVLQKIYTQGITEEHGDPWKGLARTASVLAIYRNVQKALETMPAIYRQGDQDTPLMRENYKRELLRLDHDGTYSYGQRTRAYFGFDQLQKTVEIFKKNPKRAAVVQRFDPSTDMDTFIDNDTGKTKFTHDPCLTHDIFFILNNKLHSFHIARAHNTVNAYPENVFGLFDAYTSKIAKDLRLETGDMYMLSNRANILLLTEEQRTKKILGEPSKPHGEWDVSSGPYLLDNNVKEPGTEGAVAYSIQKIIFQEKRPKNKTLDKLEKYMGVNTVKKLVDYLKSKGGMHNNTVLSEYHAGRDDPQADQMVFFQANVFGKKVYATAVFQNRSLKNKAEDTKLGNYIAHLIAKELNVGLGDLSLYYVGYKF
;
A
#
# COMPACT_ATOMS: atom_id res chain seq x y z
N MET A 1 31.45 -25.22 -9.00
CA MET A 1 30.85 -24.06 -9.72
C MET A 1 31.17 -22.81 -8.90
N LYS A 2 31.96 -21.86 -9.42
CA LYS A 2 32.17 -20.57 -8.75
C LYS A 2 30.85 -19.79 -8.82
N THR A 3 30.25 -19.56 -7.67
CA THR A 3 29.01 -18.79 -7.49
C THR A 3 29.18 -17.39 -8.08
N TYR A 4 28.29 -16.98 -8.99
CA TYR A 4 28.18 -15.59 -9.39
C TYR A 4 27.91 -14.73 -8.15
N PHE A 5 28.51 -13.54 -8.08
CA PHE A 5 28.16 -12.56 -7.05
C PHE A 5 26.65 -12.33 -7.13
N PRO A 6 25.86 -12.65 -6.08
CA PRO A 6 24.43 -12.45 -6.15
C PRO A 6 24.19 -10.96 -6.37
N LEU A 7 23.35 -10.62 -7.36
CA LEU A 7 22.88 -9.24 -7.50
C LEU A 7 22.38 -8.78 -6.13
N VAL A 8 22.65 -7.52 -5.81
CA VAL A 8 22.20 -6.92 -4.58
C VAL A 8 20.67 -6.79 -4.64
N GLU A 9 19.97 -7.86 -4.22
CA GLU A 9 18.55 -8.15 -4.49
C GLU A 9 17.55 -7.09 -3.99
N ALA A 10 17.95 -6.22 -3.06
CA ALA A 10 17.03 -5.23 -2.54
C ALA A 10 16.75 -4.14 -3.59
N MET A 11 15.51 -4.08 -4.07
CA MET A 11 14.93 -3.03 -4.94
C MET A 11 15.20 -3.12 -6.45
N LEU A 12 15.67 -4.26 -6.95
CA LEU A 12 15.76 -4.49 -8.40
C LEU A 12 14.60 -5.32 -8.94
N THR A 13 14.02 -4.86 -10.04
CA THR A 13 13.10 -5.63 -10.89
C THR A 13 13.87 -6.16 -12.09
N ILE A 14 13.88 -7.47 -12.29
CA ILE A 14 14.50 -8.14 -13.44
C ILE A 14 13.36 -8.71 -14.28
N PRO A 15 12.94 -8.04 -15.37
CA PRO A 15 11.88 -8.58 -16.23
C PRO A 15 12.33 -9.91 -16.84
N PRO A 16 11.49 -10.97 -16.81
CA PRO A 16 11.86 -12.28 -17.34
C PRO A 16 12.37 -12.28 -18.78
N GLU A 17 11.77 -11.45 -19.64
CA GLU A 17 12.13 -11.24 -21.04
C GLU A 17 13.43 -10.47 -21.23
N GLY A 18 13.80 -9.64 -20.25
CA GLY A 18 14.96 -8.75 -20.30
C GLY A 18 16.24 -9.33 -19.71
N LYS A 19 16.20 -10.55 -19.16
CA LYS A 19 17.34 -11.19 -18.46
C LYS A 19 18.67 -11.17 -19.23
N SER A 20 18.62 -11.12 -20.56
CA SER A 20 19.80 -11.08 -21.43
C SER A 20 19.98 -9.73 -22.15
N GLY A 21 19.15 -8.74 -21.87
CA GLY A 21 19.30 -7.38 -22.36
C GLY A 21 20.59 -6.70 -21.89
N PHE A 22 20.76 -5.42 -22.23
CA PHE A 22 21.98 -4.68 -21.96
C PHE A 22 21.72 -3.27 -21.40
N ILE A 23 20.46 -2.94 -21.13
CA ILE A 23 20.02 -1.65 -20.59
C ILE A 23 19.54 -1.85 -19.15
N GLY A 24 20.11 -1.09 -18.22
CA GLY A 24 19.55 -0.89 -16.88
C GLY A 24 18.80 0.43 -16.79
N ILE A 25 17.77 0.52 -15.94
CA ILE A 25 17.02 1.76 -15.69
C ILE A 25 17.02 2.08 -14.19
N CYS A 26 17.44 3.30 -13.88
CA CYS A 26 17.41 3.91 -12.57
C CYS A 26 16.18 4.81 -12.45
N THR A 27 15.13 4.38 -11.77
CA THR A 27 13.82 5.05 -11.81
C THR A 27 13.66 6.20 -10.80
N ASN A 28 14.76 6.63 -10.16
CA ASN A 28 14.77 7.63 -9.09
C ASN A 28 13.69 7.39 -8.04
N THR A 29 12.69 8.28 -7.91
CA THR A 29 11.59 8.16 -6.93
C THR A 29 10.38 7.38 -7.44
N THR A 30 10.36 7.02 -8.72
CA THR A 30 9.27 6.25 -9.32
C THR A 30 9.50 4.76 -9.15
N ALA A 31 8.45 4.00 -8.87
CA ALA A 31 8.56 2.56 -8.69
C ALA A 31 8.99 1.85 -9.99
N ALA A 32 9.94 0.92 -9.89
CA ALA A 32 10.48 0.19 -11.03
C ALA A 32 9.40 -0.52 -11.87
N GLY A 33 8.41 -1.14 -11.21
CA GLY A 33 7.27 -1.79 -11.89
C GLY A 33 6.40 -0.81 -12.68
N GLN A 34 6.22 0.42 -12.19
CA GLN A 34 5.49 1.45 -12.94
C GLN A 34 6.23 1.83 -14.22
N VAL A 35 7.55 2.04 -14.14
CA VAL A 35 8.35 2.35 -15.33
C VAL A 35 8.32 1.18 -16.33
N LEU A 36 8.44 -0.06 -15.86
CA LEU A 36 8.36 -1.24 -16.72
C LEU A 36 7.03 -1.33 -17.50
N ASN A 37 5.91 -0.97 -16.88
CA ASN A 37 4.59 -1.00 -17.53
C ASN A 37 4.48 -0.04 -18.71
N GLU A 38 5.16 1.09 -18.63
CA GLU A 38 5.12 2.16 -19.64
C GLU A 38 6.14 1.95 -20.78
N ILE A 39 7.05 0.98 -20.64
CA ILE A 39 7.97 0.59 -21.70
C ILE A 39 7.20 -0.23 -22.74
N LYS A 40 7.34 0.11 -24.03
CA LYS A 40 6.71 -0.64 -25.14
C LYS A 40 7.18 -2.09 -25.16
N GLU A 41 6.28 -3.04 -25.38
CA GLU A 41 6.59 -4.48 -25.37
C GLU A 41 7.80 -4.85 -26.25
N LEU A 42 7.93 -4.21 -27.42
CA LEU A 42 9.00 -4.48 -28.38
C LEU A 42 10.41 -4.16 -27.87
N VAL A 43 10.57 -3.20 -26.95
CA VAL A 43 11.89 -2.80 -26.43
C VAL A 43 12.25 -3.48 -25.10
N ARG A 44 11.25 -4.02 -24.36
CA ARG A 44 11.44 -4.67 -23.05
C ARG A 44 12.50 -5.77 -23.02
N PRO A 45 12.66 -6.64 -24.04
CA PRO A 45 13.70 -7.67 -24.03
C PRO A 45 15.14 -7.15 -23.87
N ASN A 46 15.36 -5.85 -24.12
CA ASN A 46 16.67 -5.21 -24.00
C ASN A 46 16.89 -4.56 -22.61
N VAL A 47 15.86 -4.47 -21.78
CA VAL A 47 15.91 -3.87 -20.44
C VAL A 47 16.12 -4.96 -19.39
N SER A 48 17.32 -5.10 -18.86
CA SER A 48 17.67 -6.20 -17.95
C SER A 48 17.33 -5.98 -16.50
N VAL A 49 17.38 -4.72 -16.06
CA VAL A 49 17.22 -4.41 -14.66
C VAL A 49 16.62 -3.02 -14.51
N LEU A 50 15.67 -2.89 -13.59
CA LEU A 50 15.12 -1.61 -13.19
C LEU A 50 15.23 -1.49 -11.66
N GLY A 51 15.63 -0.33 -11.15
CA GLY A 51 15.74 -0.11 -9.72
C GLY A 51 15.68 1.36 -9.35
N SER A 52 15.22 1.65 -8.14
CA SER A 52 15.10 3.02 -7.64
C SER A 52 16.43 3.51 -7.06
N LEU A 53 16.86 4.72 -7.43
CA LEU A 53 18.09 5.32 -6.90
C LEU A 53 17.91 6.05 -5.57
N ILE A 54 16.68 6.41 -5.16
CA ILE A 54 16.21 7.12 -3.94
C ILE A 54 17.25 7.95 -3.15
N VAL A 55 18.33 7.33 -2.65
CA VAL A 55 19.47 7.98 -1.98
C VAL A 55 20.83 7.51 -2.53
N SER A 56 21.85 8.37 -2.53
CA SER A 56 23.19 8.07 -3.05
C SER A 56 23.85 6.83 -2.41
N ARG A 57 23.74 6.65 -1.09
CA ARG A 57 24.40 5.57 -0.33
C ARG A 57 23.77 4.19 -0.51
N ASP A 58 22.49 4.11 -0.91
CA ASP A 58 21.79 2.82 -0.99
C ASP A 58 21.38 2.51 -2.43
N GLY A 59 20.87 3.50 -3.18
CA GLY A 59 20.48 3.29 -4.57
C GLY A 59 21.66 3.31 -5.53
N SER A 60 22.45 4.40 -5.53
CA SER A 60 23.55 4.56 -6.51
C SER A 60 24.64 3.52 -6.33
N GLU A 61 25.07 3.25 -5.10
CA GLU A 61 26.08 2.21 -4.84
C GLU A 61 25.60 0.82 -5.27
N ARG A 62 24.36 0.43 -4.93
CA ARG A 62 23.79 -0.86 -5.39
C ARG A 62 23.74 -0.94 -6.90
N MET A 63 23.33 0.13 -7.57
CA MET A 63 23.25 0.11 -9.02
C MET A 63 24.62 0.02 -9.68
N ILE A 64 25.64 0.71 -9.15
CA ILE A 64 27.02 0.57 -9.63
C ILE A 64 27.46 -0.90 -9.54
N VAL A 65 27.28 -1.52 -8.37
CA VAL A 65 27.65 -2.93 -8.14
C VAL A 65 26.86 -3.88 -9.04
N ASN A 66 25.55 -3.69 -9.14
CA ASN A 66 24.67 -4.54 -9.94
C ASN A 66 24.95 -4.41 -11.44
N ALA A 67 25.20 -3.19 -11.91
CA ALA A 67 25.61 -2.92 -13.29
C ALA A 67 26.93 -3.62 -13.61
N LEU A 68 27.90 -3.64 -12.68
CA LEU A 68 29.16 -4.35 -12.82
C LEU A 68 29.02 -5.88 -12.72
N ALA A 69 28.14 -6.39 -11.85
CA ALA A 69 27.90 -7.82 -11.69
C ALA A 69 27.11 -8.44 -12.87
N HIS A 70 26.22 -7.66 -13.50
CA HIS A 70 25.39 -8.15 -14.61
C HIS A 70 26.24 -8.40 -15.88
N PRO A 71 26.17 -9.57 -16.53
CA PRO A 71 27.12 -9.95 -17.59
C PRO A 71 27.04 -9.10 -18.87
N THR A 72 25.86 -8.56 -19.18
CA THR A 72 25.56 -7.91 -20.47
C THR A 72 25.26 -6.42 -20.35
N LEU A 73 25.15 -5.86 -19.14
CA LEU A 73 24.72 -4.48 -18.96
C LEU A 73 25.80 -3.50 -19.43
N LYS A 74 25.42 -2.58 -20.32
CA LYS A 74 26.29 -1.57 -20.94
C LYS A 74 25.74 -0.15 -20.81
N PHE A 75 24.42 0.00 -20.79
CA PHE A 75 23.77 1.30 -20.60
C PHE A 75 23.03 1.34 -19.27
N LEU A 76 23.07 2.51 -18.62
CA LEU A 76 22.28 2.79 -17.44
C LEU A 76 21.50 4.09 -17.64
N VAL A 77 20.19 4.00 -17.82
CA VAL A 77 19.31 5.15 -18.01
C VAL A 77 18.89 5.70 -16.66
N LEU A 78 19.18 6.96 -16.36
CA LEU A 78 18.64 7.68 -15.20
C LEU A 78 17.29 8.27 -15.61
N PHE A 79 16.21 7.83 -14.98
CA PHE A 79 14.86 8.19 -15.38
C PHE A 79 14.00 8.69 -14.21
N SER A 80 13.04 9.57 -14.54
CA SER A 80 12.03 10.12 -13.62
C SER A 80 12.52 11.24 -12.69
N GLU A 81 11.66 11.67 -11.78
CA GLU A 81 11.90 12.80 -10.89
C GLU A 81 12.92 12.43 -9.80
N GLU A 82 13.88 13.32 -9.59
CA GLU A 82 14.90 13.18 -8.55
C GLU A 82 14.49 13.91 -7.27
N SER A 83 14.87 13.38 -6.10
CA SER A 83 14.62 14.08 -4.84
C SER A 83 15.53 15.30 -4.68
N LEU A 84 14.97 16.40 -4.16
CA LEU A 84 15.70 17.64 -3.86
C LEU A 84 16.83 17.42 -2.84
N THR A 85 16.59 16.58 -1.84
CA THR A 85 17.50 16.40 -0.69
C THR A 85 18.69 15.50 -1.01
N PHE A 86 18.48 14.40 -1.74
CA PHE A 86 19.51 13.37 -1.91
C PHE A 86 20.19 13.42 -3.27
N THR A 87 19.52 13.98 -4.29
CA THR A 87 20.01 14.14 -5.66
C THR A 87 20.96 13.01 -6.15
N PRO A 88 20.54 11.73 -6.09
CA PRO A 88 21.41 10.59 -6.38
C PRO A 88 21.90 10.50 -7.83
N SER A 89 21.04 10.81 -8.81
CA SER A 89 21.38 10.89 -10.22
C SER A 89 22.37 12.04 -10.49
N THR A 90 22.08 13.23 -9.98
CA THR A 90 22.96 14.41 -10.12
C THR A 90 24.35 14.12 -9.54
N ASN A 91 24.44 13.55 -8.34
CA ASN A 91 25.72 13.18 -7.72
C ASN A 91 26.47 12.09 -8.49
N LEU A 92 25.76 11.12 -9.07
CA LEU A 92 26.39 10.09 -9.90
C LEU A 92 27.05 10.70 -11.14
N LEU A 93 26.39 11.66 -11.79
CA LEU A 93 26.97 12.38 -12.93
C LEU A 93 28.22 13.17 -12.53
N ILE A 94 28.19 13.86 -11.38
CA ILE A 94 29.36 14.59 -10.86
C ILE A 94 30.51 13.62 -10.58
N ALA A 95 30.24 12.51 -9.89
CA ALA A 95 31.27 11.50 -9.62
C ALA A 95 31.89 10.96 -10.91
N LEU A 96 31.08 10.71 -11.93
CA LEU A 96 31.55 10.23 -13.24
C LEU A 96 32.41 11.25 -14.00
N MET A 97 32.23 12.54 -13.77
CA MET A 97 33.07 13.58 -14.36
C MET A 97 34.34 13.83 -13.54
N ASP A 98 34.15 14.07 -12.24
CA ASP A 98 35.12 14.75 -11.37
C ASP A 98 35.79 13.81 -10.35
N GLY A 99 35.26 12.59 -10.16
CA GLY A 99 35.78 11.59 -9.24
C GLY A 99 35.56 11.91 -7.75
N PHE A 100 36.38 11.31 -6.90
CA PHE A 100 36.33 11.48 -5.44
C PHE A 100 37.40 12.46 -4.93
N GLU A 101 37.14 13.08 -3.78
CA GLU A 101 38.08 13.92 -3.05
C GLU A 101 39.22 13.05 -2.47
N PRO A 102 40.49 13.22 -2.90
CA PRO A 102 41.58 12.33 -2.52
C PRO A 102 41.97 12.41 -1.03
N ASN A 103 41.66 13.54 -0.38
CA ASN A 103 42.08 13.84 0.98
C ASN A 103 40.94 13.71 2.01
N ARG A 104 39.79 13.14 1.62
CA ARG A 104 38.63 12.99 2.49
C ARG A 104 38.18 11.54 2.54
N GLU A 105 38.24 10.95 3.73
CA GLU A 105 37.79 9.59 3.98
C GLU A 105 36.30 9.42 3.64
N GLY A 106 35.90 8.26 3.12
CA GLY A 106 34.50 7.95 2.79
C GLY A 106 34.10 8.18 1.32
N ASN A 107 35.07 8.38 0.41
CA ASN A 107 34.84 8.59 -1.03
C ASN A 107 33.84 9.70 -1.33
N TYR A 108 34.09 10.88 -0.77
CA TYR A 108 33.28 12.07 -1.05
C TYR A 108 33.43 12.50 -2.51
N ILE A 109 32.32 12.82 -3.14
CA ILE A 109 32.26 13.23 -4.53
C ILE A 109 32.76 14.67 -4.63
N LYS A 110 33.75 14.91 -5.50
CA LYS A 110 34.34 16.24 -5.68
C LYS A 110 33.27 17.21 -6.21
N GLY A 111 32.88 18.18 -5.38
CA GLY A 111 31.85 19.16 -5.74
C GLY A 111 30.41 18.62 -5.68
N GLY A 112 30.17 17.54 -4.94
CA GLY A 112 28.82 16.99 -4.72
C GLY A 112 27.85 17.99 -4.09
N VAL A 113 26.54 17.83 -4.38
CA VAL A 113 25.52 18.88 -4.16
C VAL A 113 24.34 18.44 -3.26
N ALA A 114 24.43 17.28 -2.60
CA ALA A 114 23.37 16.74 -1.74
C ALA A 114 23.77 16.63 -0.26
N ALA A 115 22.79 16.29 0.58
CA ALA A 115 23.02 15.98 2.00
C ALA A 115 24.04 14.84 2.23
N SER A 116 24.14 13.89 1.30
CA SER A 116 25.05 12.74 1.37
C SER A 116 25.74 12.47 0.03
N SER A 117 26.69 13.33 -0.35
CA SER A 117 27.41 13.23 -1.63
C SER A 117 28.69 12.38 -1.54
N HIS A 118 28.57 11.13 -1.11
CA HIS A 118 29.71 10.21 -1.00
C HIS A 118 29.28 8.76 -1.26
N TYR A 119 30.23 7.92 -1.69
CA TYR A 119 30.04 6.48 -1.97
C TYR A 119 30.96 5.62 -1.09
N PRO A 120 30.62 5.46 0.19
CA PRO A 120 31.52 4.90 1.19
C PRO A 120 31.90 3.44 0.90
N SER A 121 31.05 2.70 0.18
CA SER A 121 31.23 1.28 -0.17
C SER A 121 31.85 1.09 -1.55
N ILE A 122 32.03 2.16 -2.35
CA ILE A 122 32.58 2.06 -3.70
C ILE A 122 34.04 2.53 -3.73
N THR A 123 34.97 1.57 -3.77
CA THR A 123 36.39 1.90 -3.93
C THR A 123 36.66 2.62 -5.25
N LYS A 124 37.71 3.43 -5.31
CA LYS A 124 38.13 4.11 -6.55
C LYS A 124 38.31 3.12 -7.71
N LYS A 125 38.89 1.95 -7.45
CA LYS A 125 39.07 0.89 -8.46
C LYS A 125 37.73 0.41 -9.04
N ILE A 126 36.75 0.12 -8.18
CA ILE A 126 35.41 -0.31 -8.61
C ILE A 126 34.73 0.81 -9.41
N PHE A 127 34.83 2.04 -8.94
CA PHE A 127 34.23 3.19 -9.62
C PHE A 127 34.85 3.45 -11.00
N ASP A 128 36.17 3.34 -11.13
CA ASP A 128 36.87 3.51 -12.40
C ASP A 128 36.44 2.44 -13.42
N ILE A 129 36.27 1.18 -12.99
CA ILE A 129 35.74 0.11 -13.84
C ILE A 129 34.31 0.43 -14.27
N PHE A 130 33.44 0.89 -13.35
CA PHE A 130 32.08 1.31 -13.68
C PHE A 130 32.07 2.44 -14.72
N ARG A 131 32.91 3.46 -14.54
CA ARG A 131 33.06 4.61 -15.45
C ARG A 131 33.51 4.19 -16.85
N GLN A 132 34.25 3.08 -16.97
CA GLN A 132 34.77 2.55 -18.23
C GLN A 132 33.75 1.63 -18.91
N GLU A 133 33.11 0.73 -18.16
CA GLU A 133 32.25 -0.32 -18.72
C GLU A 133 30.80 0.09 -18.93
N ILE A 134 30.31 1.07 -18.17
CA ILE A 134 28.90 1.46 -18.16
C ILE A 134 28.74 2.90 -18.66
N THR A 135 27.91 3.07 -19.68
CA THR A 135 27.52 4.37 -20.20
C THR A 135 26.23 4.81 -19.53
N VAL A 136 26.28 5.94 -18.79
CA VAL A 136 25.10 6.46 -18.07
C VAL A 136 24.39 7.50 -18.93
N ILE A 137 23.07 7.34 -19.11
CA ILE A 137 22.22 8.15 -19.97
C ILE A 137 21.28 9.00 -19.10
N PRO A 138 21.45 10.33 -19.02
CA PRO A 138 20.66 11.17 -18.12
C PRO A 138 19.32 11.59 -18.76
N VAL A 139 18.21 11.11 -18.20
CA VAL A 139 16.84 11.32 -18.70
C VAL A 139 15.89 11.59 -17.51
N PHE A 140 16.25 12.54 -16.66
CA PHE A 140 15.59 12.74 -15.37
C PHE A 140 15.28 14.21 -15.08
N MET A 141 14.30 14.45 -14.22
CA MET A 141 13.91 15.81 -13.79
C MET A 141 14.60 16.10 -12.45
N GLY A 142 15.59 16.98 -12.45
CA GLY A 142 16.31 17.39 -11.24
C GLY A 142 15.61 18.52 -10.50
N LYS A 143 15.35 18.35 -9.20
CA LYS A 143 14.79 19.42 -8.36
C LYS A 143 15.84 20.39 -7.80
N HIS A 144 17.10 19.97 -7.75
CA HIS A 144 18.16 20.80 -7.18
C HIS A 144 18.59 21.88 -8.19
N PRO A 145 18.83 23.13 -7.78
CA PRO A 145 19.17 24.22 -8.70
C PRO A 145 20.38 23.94 -9.60
N LYS A 146 21.33 23.13 -9.12
CA LYS A 146 22.53 22.73 -9.88
C LYS A 146 22.31 21.55 -10.85
N SER A 147 21.19 20.82 -10.79
CA SER A 147 21.00 19.63 -11.60
C SER A 147 21.06 19.92 -13.10
N ARG A 148 20.45 21.03 -13.56
CA ARG A 148 20.46 21.43 -14.99
C ARG A 148 21.86 21.74 -15.50
N GLU A 149 22.65 22.45 -14.69
CA GLU A 149 24.06 22.75 -14.98
C GLU A 149 24.89 21.46 -15.08
N VAL A 150 24.74 20.56 -14.11
CA VAL A 150 25.44 19.27 -14.07
C VAL A 150 25.09 18.40 -15.27
N VAL A 151 23.81 18.28 -15.62
CA VAL A 151 23.36 17.52 -16.79
C VAL A 151 23.97 18.10 -18.07
N THR A 152 23.96 19.42 -18.23
CA THR A 152 24.56 20.08 -19.40
C THR A 152 26.05 19.77 -19.52
N ARG A 153 26.80 19.90 -18.42
CA ARG A 153 28.24 19.57 -18.39
C ARG A 153 28.50 18.09 -18.68
N TYR A 154 27.64 17.22 -18.14
CA TYR A 154 27.75 15.78 -18.35
C TYR A 154 27.46 15.38 -19.79
N LEU A 155 26.49 16.01 -20.46
CA LEU A 155 26.20 15.73 -21.88
C LEU A 155 27.39 16.04 -22.78
N GLU A 156 28.09 17.16 -22.55
CA GLU A 156 29.34 17.47 -23.27
C GLU A 156 30.45 16.45 -22.96
N TRP A 157 30.55 15.98 -21.71
CA TRP A 157 31.48 14.90 -21.34
C TRP A 157 31.12 13.55 -21.98
N LEU A 158 29.82 13.28 -22.16
CA LEU A 158 29.28 12.05 -22.74
C LEU A 158 29.38 12.02 -24.27
N LYS A 159 29.37 13.19 -24.92
CA LYS A 159 29.39 13.37 -26.38
C LYS A 159 30.36 12.46 -27.16
N PRO A 160 31.64 12.26 -26.76
CA PRO A 160 32.54 11.37 -27.51
C PRO A 160 32.23 9.86 -27.34
N LYS A 161 31.30 9.49 -26.45
CA LYS A 161 30.99 8.10 -26.09
C LYS A 161 29.68 7.58 -26.70
N ILE A 162 28.89 8.44 -27.32
CA ILE A 162 27.57 8.10 -27.87
C ILE A 162 27.39 8.64 -29.29
N PRO A 163 26.47 8.07 -30.10
CA PRO A 163 26.14 8.62 -31.40
C PRO A 163 25.64 10.07 -31.32
N SER A 164 25.96 10.88 -32.34
CA SER A 164 25.57 12.30 -32.42
C SER A 164 24.05 12.51 -32.36
N GLU A 165 23.28 11.59 -32.94
CA GLU A 165 21.82 11.62 -32.93
C GLU A 165 21.26 11.45 -31.51
N LEU A 166 21.75 10.47 -30.76
CA LEU A 166 21.37 10.26 -29.36
C LEU A 166 21.77 11.47 -28.50
N HIS A 167 22.96 12.04 -28.72
CA HIS A 167 23.40 13.25 -28.01
C HIS A 167 22.47 14.44 -28.27
N ALA A 168 22.07 14.67 -29.52
CA ALA A 168 21.12 15.73 -29.88
C ALA A 168 19.74 15.50 -29.24
N PHE A 169 19.26 14.25 -29.22
CA PHE A 169 18.02 13.88 -28.55
C PHE A 169 18.06 14.15 -27.05
N LEU A 170 19.17 13.82 -26.39
CA LEU A 170 19.35 14.05 -24.95
C LEU A 170 19.40 15.53 -24.59
N ILE A 171 20.07 16.38 -25.39
CA ILE A 171 20.06 17.84 -25.20
C ILE A 171 18.63 18.37 -25.28
N LYS A 172 17.88 17.97 -26.31
CA LYS A 172 16.49 18.39 -26.48
C LYS A 172 15.65 17.95 -25.28
N THR A 173 15.67 16.67 -24.94
CA THR A 173 14.85 16.09 -23.87
C THR A 173 15.15 16.71 -22.51
N ASN A 174 16.42 16.93 -22.17
CA ASN A 174 16.79 17.54 -20.88
C ASN A 174 16.60 19.07 -20.85
N SER A 175 16.26 19.70 -21.97
CA SER A 175 15.87 21.11 -22.02
C SER A 175 14.40 21.34 -21.67
N GLU A 176 13.58 20.28 -21.74
CA GLU A 176 12.16 20.28 -21.41
C GLU A 176 11.94 20.29 -19.89
N ASP A 177 10.91 20.99 -19.42
CA ASP A 177 10.58 21.05 -17.99
C ASP A 177 10.02 19.72 -17.47
N LYS A 178 9.51 18.87 -18.36
CA LYS A 178 8.93 17.56 -18.03
C LYS A 178 9.37 16.52 -19.03
N ILE A 179 9.81 15.38 -18.50
CA ILE A 179 10.23 14.22 -19.28
C ILE A 179 9.19 13.12 -19.07
N TYR A 180 8.57 12.69 -20.18
CA TYR A 180 7.51 11.66 -20.17
C TYR A 180 8.03 10.29 -20.64
N TYR A 181 7.18 9.26 -20.51
CA TYR A 181 7.50 7.90 -20.91
C TYR A 181 7.74 7.74 -22.43
N ASP A 182 7.21 8.64 -23.26
CA ASP A 182 7.51 8.66 -24.70
C ASP A 182 8.99 8.95 -24.97
N SER A 183 9.58 9.88 -24.21
CA SER A 183 11.01 10.19 -24.28
C SER A 183 11.86 8.99 -23.81
N LEU A 184 11.41 8.27 -22.77
CA LEU A 184 12.05 7.03 -22.33
C LEU A 184 12.04 5.97 -23.44
N ASN A 185 10.87 5.70 -24.03
CA ASN A 185 10.73 4.70 -25.09
C ASN A 185 11.59 5.05 -26.31
N SER A 186 11.60 6.32 -26.72
CA SER A 186 12.43 6.80 -27.84
C SER A 186 13.93 6.56 -27.57
N ILE A 187 14.39 6.82 -26.34
CA ILE A 187 15.79 6.57 -25.95
C ILE A 187 16.09 5.07 -25.95
N LEU A 188 15.19 4.24 -25.45
CA LEU A 188 15.38 2.79 -25.47
C LEU A 188 15.51 2.27 -26.91
N GLU A 189 14.66 2.74 -27.83
CA GLU A 189 14.74 2.42 -29.26
C GLU A 189 16.11 2.84 -29.86
N MET A 190 16.59 4.05 -29.56
CA MET A 190 17.91 4.52 -29.99
C MET A 190 19.04 3.68 -29.41
N LEU A 191 19.01 3.35 -28.11
CA LEU A 191 20.04 2.53 -27.46
C LEU A 191 20.09 1.11 -28.03
N ILE A 192 18.96 0.55 -28.43
CA ILE A 192 18.89 -0.79 -29.04
C ILE A 192 19.62 -0.84 -30.39
N SER A 193 19.62 0.28 -31.12
CA SER A 193 20.33 0.38 -32.41
C SER A 193 21.86 0.45 -32.28
N ILE A 194 22.38 0.70 -31.07
CA ILE A 194 23.82 0.83 -30.83
C ILE A 194 24.43 -0.57 -30.68
N PRO A 195 25.42 -0.95 -31.51
CA PRO A 195 26.10 -2.24 -31.37
C PRO A 195 26.78 -2.36 -30.00
N THR A 196 26.51 -3.46 -29.29
CA THR A 196 27.13 -3.76 -27.98
C THR A 196 28.10 -4.92 -28.07
N SER A 197 29.22 -4.82 -27.37
CA SER A 197 30.13 -5.94 -27.13
C SER A 197 29.90 -6.57 -25.75
N PRO A 198 30.27 -7.85 -25.55
CA PRO A 198 30.28 -8.46 -24.22
C PRO A 198 31.14 -7.64 -23.25
N LYS A 199 30.71 -7.57 -21.99
CA LYS A 199 31.49 -6.94 -20.92
C LYS A 199 32.52 -7.94 -20.37
N GLU A 200 33.71 -7.46 -20.05
CA GLU A 200 34.65 -8.27 -19.27
C GLU A 200 34.07 -8.58 -17.89
N LYS A 201 34.31 -9.79 -17.40
CA LYS A 201 33.81 -10.20 -16.09
C LYS A 201 34.57 -9.43 -15.00
N VAL A 202 33.85 -8.61 -14.25
CA VAL A 202 34.42 -7.87 -13.12
C VAL A 202 34.38 -8.75 -11.87
N GLU A 203 35.54 -8.94 -11.23
CA GLU A 203 35.64 -9.61 -9.93
C GLU A 203 35.34 -8.61 -8.81
N LEU A 204 34.28 -8.90 -8.04
CA LEU A 204 33.79 -8.08 -6.94
C LEU A 204 33.99 -8.84 -5.63
N ASP A 205 34.61 -8.22 -4.61
CA ASP A 205 34.76 -8.81 -3.27
C ASP A 205 33.52 -8.46 -2.42
N PRO A 206 32.75 -9.45 -1.91
CA PRO A 206 31.63 -9.19 -1.00
C PRO A 206 31.98 -8.37 0.23
N LYS A 207 33.25 -8.35 0.66
CA LYS A 207 33.71 -7.52 1.77
C LYS A 207 33.61 -6.02 1.49
N ASP A 208 33.76 -5.61 0.24
CA ASP A 208 33.69 -4.20 -0.17
C ASP A 208 32.25 -3.65 -0.03
N PHE A 209 31.25 -4.53 0.04
CA PHE A 209 29.83 -4.16 -0.02
C PHE A 209 29.03 -4.64 1.19
N GLN A 210 29.68 -4.92 2.33
CA GLN A 210 28.99 -5.42 3.54
C GLN A 210 27.91 -4.45 4.06
N HIS A 211 28.04 -3.15 3.83
CA HIS A 211 26.98 -2.19 4.20
C HIS A 211 25.74 -2.29 3.30
N LEU A 212 25.91 -2.73 2.05
CA LEU A 212 24.82 -2.95 1.08
C LEU A 212 24.20 -4.35 1.23
N GLN A 213 25.01 -5.34 1.59
CA GLN A 213 24.60 -6.69 1.93
C GLN A 213 25.30 -7.16 3.20
N PRO A 214 24.69 -6.90 4.37
CA PRO A 214 25.27 -7.29 5.65
C PRO A 214 25.58 -8.78 5.68
N PRO A 215 26.78 -9.21 6.10
CA PRO A 215 27.07 -10.62 6.26
C PRO A 215 26.04 -11.25 7.20
N LYS A 216 25.47 -12.36 6.75
CA LYS A 216 24.51 -13.14 7.53
C LYS A 216 25.26 -13.99 8.54
N ILE A 217 25.04 -13.74 9.83
CA ILE A 217 25.65 -14.47 10.94
C ILE A 217 24.59 -15.36 11.57
N GLU A 218 24.72 -16.67 11.36
CA GLU A 218 23.86 -17.63 12.04
C GLU A 218 24.29 -17.80 13.50
N LEU A 219 23.38 -17.51 14.42
CA LEU A 219 23.57 -17.72 15.85
C LEU A 219 23.07 -19.11 16.23
N LYS A 220 23.99 -19.96 16.68
CA LYS A 220 23.69 -21.27 17.24
C LYS A 220 23.66 -21.19 18.76
N GLY A 221 22.63 -21.76 19.39
CA GLY A 221 22.55 -21.83 20.84
C GLY A 221 21.38 -22.66 21.32
N LYS A 222 21.44 -23.11 22.58
CA LYS A 222 20.37 -23.89 23.20
C LYS A 222 19.18 -22.98 23.54
N LYS A 223 17.96 -23.51 23.45
CA LYS A 223 16.75 -22.86 23.99
C LYS A 223 16.82 -22.90 25.51
N ILE A 224 17.35 -21.84 26.12
CA ILE A 224 17.40 -21.68 27.58
C ILE A 224 16.39 -20.59 27.95
N LYS A 225 15.51 -20.87 28.91
CA LYS A 225 14.67 -19.84 29.53
C LYS A 225 15.39 -19.34 30.79
N LEU A 226 15.43 -18.02 30.99
CA LEU A 226 16.00 -17.43 32.20
C LEU A 226 14.92 -17.17 33.24
N ALA A 227 15.29 -17.32 34.52
CA ALA A 227 14.50 -16.80 35.62
C ALA A 227 14.63 -15.27 35.65
N VAL A 228 13.50 -14.57 35.68
CA VAL A 228 13.45 -13.11 35.58
C VAL A 228 12.67 -12.48 36.74
N PRO A 229 12.96 -11.23 37.13
CA PRO A 229 12.32 -10.57 38.27
C PRO A 229 10.93 -9.99 37.94
N PHE A 230 10.27 -10.50 36.90
CA PHE A 230 8.98 -10.01 36.44
C PHE A 230 8.07 -11.14 35.94
N LYS A 231 6.80 -10.79 35.75
CA LYS A 231 5.74 -11.62 35.17
C LYS A 231 4.82 -10.72 34.34
N VAL A 232 4.46 -11.17 33.13
CA VAL A 232 3.50 -10.46 32.27
C VAL A 232 2.31 -11.38 32.00
N THR A 233 1.09 -10.87 32.17
CA THR A 233 -0.15 -11.62 31.98
C THR A 233 -1.21 -10.79 31.26
N ASP A 234 -2.16 -11.47 30.63
CA ASP A 234 -3.44 -10.88 30.23
C ASP A 234 -4.33 -10.73 31.48
N ASP A 235 -4.86 -9.53 31.68
CA ASP A 235 -5.82 -9.17 32.72
C ASP A 235 -7.02 -8.49 32.07
N ASN A 236 -7.95 -9.32 31.56
CA ASN A 236 -9.19 -8.91 30.90
C ASN A 236 -8.96 -8.02 29.66
N GLY A 237 -8.02 -8.42 28.79
CA GLY A 237 -7.66 -7.68 27.58
C GLY A 237 -6.66 -6.55 27.84
N LEU A 238 -6.20 -6.37 29.07
CA LEU A 238 -5.09 -5.46 29.41
C LEU A 238 -3.82 -6.26 29.66
N ILE A 239 -2.69 -5.73 29.18
CA ILE A 239 -1.37 -6.24 29.52
C ILE A 239 -1.06 -5.81 30.95
N ARG A 240 -0.90 -6.78 31.85
CA ARG A 240 -0.44 -6.56 33.23
C ARG A 240 1.02 -6.99 33.36
N LEU A 241 1.86 -6.10 33.87
CA LEU A 241 3.24 -6.40 34.27
C LEU A 241 3.36 -6.33 35.80
N ASP A 242 3.81 -7.41 36.41
CA ASP A 242 4.25 -7.49 37.80
C ASP A 242 5.78 -7.57 37.86
N ILE A 243 6.44 -6.71 38.64
CA ILE A 243 7.91 -6.63 38.68
C ILE A 243 8.45 -6.41 40.11
N LYS A 244 9.54 -7.09 40.47
CA LYS A 244 10.26 -6.89 41.73
C LYS A 244 11.47 -6.00 41.54
N ILE A 245 11.53 -4.91 42.30
CA ILE A 245 12.59 -3.89 42.23
C ILE A 245 13.19 -3.69 43.63
N GLY A 246 14.29 -4.41 43.89
CA GLY A 246 14.84 -4.56 45.24
C GLY A 246 13.92 -5.38 46.14
N PRO A 247 13.56 -4.92 47.36
CA PRO A 247 12.68 -5.67 48.26
C PRO A 247 11.19 -5.54 47.94
N LYS A 248 10.80 -4.55 47.11
CA LYS A 248 9.40 -4.22 46.80
C LYS A 248 8.93 -4.86 45.49
N SER A 249 7.63 -5.14 45.39
CA SER A 249 6.97 -5.60 44.16
C SER A 249 5.92 -4.59 43.69
N TYR A 250 5.93 -4.32 42.39
CA TYR A 250 5.08 -3.34 41.73
C TYR A 250 4.25 -3.98 40.61
N PHE A 251 3.15 -3.33 40.22
CA PHE A 251 2.41 -3.69 39.01
C PHE A 251 2.07 -2.47 38.15
N ILE A 252 1.84 -2.69 36.86
CA ILE A 252 1.36 -1.69 35.90
C ILE A 252 0.47 -2.36 34.86
N LYS A 253 -0.57 -1.68 34.37
CA LYS A 253 -1.51 -2.22 33.37
C LYS A 253 -1.78 -1.22 32.25
N SER A 254 -1.89 -1.71 31.02
CA SER A 254 -2.33 -0.93 29.85
C SER A 254 -2.71 -1.88 28.71
N ASN A 255 -3.46 -1.40 27.73
CA ASN A 255 -3.62 -2.09 26.44
C ASN A 255 -2.48 -1.79 25.46
N ASP A 256 -1.58 -0.85 25.80
CA ASP A 256 -0.45 -0.44 24.96
C ASP A 256 0.89 -0.87 25.61
N PRO A 257 1.61 -1.85 25.02
CA PRO A 257 2.91 -2.30 25.54
C PRO A 257 3.96 -1.19 25.50
N PHE A 258 3.90 -0.26 24.55
CA PHE A 258 4.85 0.84 24.45
C PHE A 258 4.67 1.83 25.60
N LEU A 259 3.42 2.20 25.91
CA LEU A 259 3.11 3.06 27.05
C LEU A 259 3.55 2.43 28.39
N LEU A 260 3.39 1.10 28.54
CA LEU A 260 3.92 0.36 29.69
C LEU A 260 5.43 0.49 29.80
N SER A 261 6.15 0.22 28.70
CA SER A 261 7.61 0.32 28.64
C SER A 261 8.10 1.74 28.95
N TYR A 262 7.44 2.76 28.41
CA TYR A 262 7.80 4.17 28.66
C TYR A 262 7.60 4.55 30.13
N SER A 263 6.45 4.20 30.71
CA SER A 263 6.13 4.49 32.11
C SER A 263 7.09 3.76 33.06
N LEU A 264 7.41 2.50 32.77
CA LEU A 264 8.38 1.74 33.54
C LEU A 264 9.80 2.33 33.45
N MET A 265 10.25 2.74 32.26
CA MET A 265 11.55 3.40 32.09
C MET A 265 11.66 4.64 32.99
N LYS A 266 10.66 5.53 32.96
CA LYS A 266 10.65 6.73 33.82
C LYS A 266 10.64 6.36 35.31
N PHE A 267 9.88 5.34 35.70
CA PHE A 267 9.87 4.82 37.06
C PHE A 267 11.25 4.28 37.50
N LEU A 268 11.89 3.44 36.69
CA LEU A 268 13.22 2.87 36.98
C LEU A 268 14.29 3.95 37.06
N GLY A 269 14.27 4.94 36.16
CA GLY A 269 15.18 6.08 36.15
C GLY A 269 15.08 6.92 37.43
N LYS A 270 13.85 7.27 37.86
CA LYS A 270 13.60 7.99 39.13
C LYS A 270 14.12 7.22 40.35
N ASN A 271 14.04 5.90 40.32
CA ASN A 271 14.44 5.03 41.43
C ASN A 271 15.90 4.56 41.40
N LYS A 272 16.69 4.90 40.37
CA LYS A 272 18.10 4.49 40.17
C LYS A 272 18.34 2.97 40.34
N LYS A 273 17.38 2.14 39.90
CA LYS A 273 17.43 0.67 40.05
C LYS A 273 17.36 -0.01 38.68
N PRO A 274 18.48 -0.14 37.96
CA PRO A 274 18.46 -0.76 36.64
C PRO A 274 18.24 -2.27 36.75
N ILE A 275 17.38 -2.80 35.88
CA ILE A 275 17.34 -4.22 35.52
C ILE A 275 18.43 -4.49 34.47
N SER A 276 18.93 -5.71 34.36
CA SER A 276 20.02 -6.02 33.43
C SER A 276 19.59 -5.81 31.97
N PRO A 277 20.52 -5.54 31.02
CA PRO A 277 20.16 -5.37 29.60
C PRO A 277 19.40 -6.57 29.00
N ILE A 278 19.76 -7.79 29.40
CA ILE A 278 19.05 -9.01 28.96
C ILE A 278 17.64 -9.08 29.56
N ASP A 279 17.46 -8.70 30.83
CA ASP A 279 16.13 -8.64 31.45
C ASP A 279 15.26 -7.58 30.78
N GLN A 280 15.82 -6.44 30.36
CA GLN A 280 15.08 -5.40 29.62
C GLN A 280 14.56 -5.92 28.27
N LEU A 281 15.39 -6.64 27.52
CA LEU A 281 14.99 -7.27 26.24
C LEU A 281 13.93 -8.37 26.47
N LEU A 282 14.11 -9.22 27.47
CA LEU A 282 13.16 -10.29 27.77
C LEU A 282 11.83 -9.77 28.35
N LEU A 283 11.87 -8.67 29.10
CA LEU A 283 10.69 -7.97 29.58
C LEU A 283 9.88 -7.43 28.39
N GLY A 284 10.56 -6.74 27.47
CA GLY A 284 9.98 -6.32 26.21
C GLY A 284 9.38 -7.50 25.44
N ALA A 285 10.09 -8.62 25.36
CA ALA A 285 9.61 -9.82 24.68
C ALA A 285 8.32 -10.37 25.31
N GLU A 286 8.19 -10.39 26.64
CA GLU A 286 6.97 -10.82 27.31
C GLU A 286 5.80 -9.82 27.14
N LEU A 287 6.08 -8.50 27.14
CA LEU A 287 5.08 -7.48 26.82
C LEU A 287 4.56 -7.66 25.37
N GLY A 288 5.48 -7.87 24.42
CA GLY A 288 5.15 -8.15 23.03
C GLY A 288 4.38 -9.45 22.83
N ARG A 289 4.72 -10.50 23.59
CA ARG A 289 3.99 -11.78 23.62
C ARG A 289 2.55 -11.57 24.04
N VAL A 290 2.32 -11.09 25.26
CA VAL A 290 0.96 -10.92 25.81
C VAL A 290 0.14 -9.93 24.98
N GLY A 291 0.73 -8.83 24.52
CA GLY A 291 0.06 -7.89 23.63
C GLY A 291 -0.38 -8.55 22.31
N THR A 292 0.42 -9.46 21.75
CA THR A 292 0.06 -10.22 20.54
C THR A 292 -0.98 -11.29 20.84
N GLU A 293 -0.93 -11.94 22.00
CA GLU A 293 -1.94 -12.91 22.45
C GLU A 293 -3.32 -12.26 22.53
N ILE A 294 -3.41 -11.11 23.20
CA ILE A 294 -4.64 -10.32 23.31
C ILE A 294 -5.15 -9.91 21.92
N ALA A 295 -4.26 -9.41 21.05
CA ALA A 295 -4.65 -8.90 19.74
C ALA A 295 -5.02 -10.00 18.72
N SER A 296 -4.44 -11.20 18.84
CA SER A 296 -4.64 -12.30 17.87
C SER A 296 -5.55 -13.43 18.38
N GLY A 297 -5.79 -13.51 19.70
CA GLY A 297 -6.47 -14.64 20.33
C GLY A 297 -5.65 -15.95 20.32
N ILE A 298 -4.37 -15.91 19.95
CA ILE A 298 -3.49 -17.07 19.89
C ILE A 298 -2.58 -17.06 21.13
N SER A 299 -2.60 -18.12 21.94
CA SER A 299 -1.72 -18.25 23.11
C SER A 299 -0.33 -18.77 22.75
N PHE A 300 0.71 -18.23 23.38
CA PHE A 300 2.10 -18.63 23.18
C PHE A 300 2.78 -19.00 24.50
N PRO A 301 3.70 -19.97 24.50
CA PRO A 301 4.54 -20.24 25.66
C PRO A 301 5.38 -19.00 26.03
N SER A 302 5.47 -18.70 27.33
CA SER A 302 6.36 -17.65 27.83
C SER A 302 7.80 -17.87 27.40
N PHE A 303 8.50 -16.81 27.01
CA PHE A 303 9.92 -16.79 26.66
C PHE A 303 10.84 -16.90 27.87
N VAL A 304 10.30 -16.71 29.08
CA VAL A 304 11.04 -16.69 30.34
C VAL A 304 10.53 -17.76 31.31
N ILE A 305 11.28 -18.03 32.38
CA ILE A 305 10.78 -18.75 33.55
C ILE A 305 10.13 -17.70 34.44
N SER A 306 8.79 -17.64 34.40
CA SER A 306 8.02 -16.68 35.21
C SER A 306 8.33 -16.87 36.68
N SER A 307 8.62 -15.77 37.36
CA SER A 307 8.69 -15.73 38.80
C SER A 307 7.27 -15.73 39.41
N ALA A 308 7.12 -16.30 40.60
CA ALA A 308 5.86 -16.24 41.36
C ALA A 308 5.71 -14.87 42.05
N ILE A 309 5.73 -13.79 41.27
CA ILE A 309 5.61 -12.42 41.76
C ILE A 309 4.17 -11.94 41.56
N SER A 310 3.65 -11.27 42.58
CA SER A 310 2.47 -10.42 42.51
C SER A 310 2.86 -9.02 42.97
N GLY A 311 2.70 -8.03 42.11
CA GLY A 311 2.92 -6.63 42.40
C GLY A 311 1.95 -6.14 43.47
N LYS A 312 2.48 -5.37 44.43
CA LYS A 312 1.70 -4.82 45.55
C LYS A 312 1.46 -3.32 45.41
N GLU A 313 2.38 -2.60 44.77
CA GLU A 313 2.33 -1.16 44.57
C GLU A 313 2.11 -0.84 43.07
N GLU A 314 1.17 0.04 42.72
CA GLU A 314 0.91 0.40 41.33
C GLU A 314 1.93 1.44 40.83
N ILE A 315 2.43 1.26 39.60
CA ILE A 315 3.18 2.27 38.86
C ILE A 315 2.19 3.06 38.00
N PRO A 316 2.07 4.39 38.16
CA PRO A 316 1.15 5.18 37.34
C PRO A 316 1.61 5.20 35.87
N LEU A 317 0.65 5.22 34.95
CA LEU A 317 0.92 5.46 33.53
C LEU A 317 1.31 6.93 33.32
N GLU A 318 2.33 7.16 32.51
CA GLU A 318 2.71 8.51 32.09
C GLU A 318 1.66 9.05 31.09
N SER A 319 1.15 10.26 31.34
CA SER A 319 0.13 10.88 30.47
C SER A 319 0.72 11.59 29.25
N ASN A 320 2.05 11.80 29.22
CA ASN A 320 2.74 12.50 28.15
C ASN A 320 4.02 11.76 27.73
N ILE A 321 4.00 11.19 26.53
CA ILE A 321 5.14 10.50 25.93
C ILE A 321 5.97 11.54 25.18
N LYS A 322 7.22 11.73 25.59
CA LYS A 322 8.22 12.50 24.85
C LYS A 322 9.29 11.53 24.35
N LEU A 323 9.44 11.40 23.04
CA LEU A 323 10.46 10.53 22.44
C LEU A 323 11.72 11.31 22.11
N VAL A 324 12.87 10.75 22.48
CA VAL A 324 14.19 11.22 22.06
C VAL A 324 14.80 10.11 21.20
N MET A 325 15.02 10.38 19.92
CA MET A 325 15.59 9.40 19.00
C MET A 325 17.06 9.14 19.31
N ASP A 326 17.48 7.89 19.18
CA ASP A 326 18.88 7.49 19.13
C ASP A 326 19.55 8.13 17.89
N LYS A 327 20.78 8.62 18.06
CA LYS A 327 21.52 9.32 17.01
C LYS A 327 22.49 8.42 16.24
N ARG A 328 22.81 7.21 16.73
CA ARG A 328 23.84 6.35 16.13
C ARG A 328 23.35 5.02 15.59
N TYR A 329 22.35 4.38 16.19
CA TYR A 329 21.87 3.08 15.71
C TYR A 329 20.36 2.98 15.58
N TYR A 330 19.93 2.14 14.64
CA TYR A 330 18.58 1.59 14.63
C TYR A 330 18.63 0.10 14.29
N TYR A 331 17.68 -0.65 14.87
CA TYR A 331 17.55 -2.08 14.63
C TYR A 331 16.35 -2.35 13.72
N LYS A 332 16.60 -3.12 12.67
CA LYS A 332 15.57 -3.63 11.77
C LYS A 332 15.34 -5.10 12.07
N ILE A 333 14.13 -5.43 12.52
CA ILE A 333 13.74 -6.76 12.96
C ILE A 333 12.76 -7.33 11.94
N SER A 334 12.96 -8.58 11.56
CA SER A 334 12.09 -9.29 10.63
C SER A 334 12.11 -10.80 10.91
N ASN A 335 11.29 -11.55 10.19
CA ASN A 335 11.39 -13.00 10.14
C ASN A 335 11.80 -13.46 8.72
N ARG A 336 12.76 -14.37 8.64
CA ARG A 336 13.29 -14.89 7.37
C ARG A 336 13.55 -16.37 7.47
N GLY A 337 12.96 -17.16 6.58
CA GLY A 337 13.14 -18.62 6.54
C GLY A 337 12.81 -19.31 7.87
N GLY A 338 11.78 -18.84 8.58
CA GLY A 338 11.42 -19.39 9.91
C GLY A 338 12.38 -19.01 11.04
N LYS A 339 13.32 -18.09 10.82
CA LYS A 339 14.24 -17.55 11.83
C LYS A 339 13.92 -16.10 12.17
N VAL A 340 14.31 -15.68 13.37
CA VAL A 340 14.35 -14.25 13.75
C VAL A 340 15.56 -13.62 13.07
N SER A 341 15.34 -12.52 12.36
CA SER A 341 16.39 -11.73 11.69
C SER A 341 16.48 -10.36 12.34
N VAL A 342 17.69 -9.96 12.71
CA VAL A 342 17.99 -8.62 13.24
C VAL A 342 19.15 -8.02 12.47
N MET A 343 18.92 -6.90 11.79
CA MET A 343 19.96 -6.04 11.24
C MET A 343 20.23 -4.90 12.21
N CYS A 344 21.49 -4.73 12.59
CA CYS A 344 21.98 -3.56 13.30
C CYS A 344 22.52 -2.57 12.27
N LEU A 345 21.89 -1.39 12.15
CA LEU A 345 22.23 -0.38 11.15
C LEU A 345 22.74 0.87 11.87
N ALA A 346 23.93 1.32 11.49
CA ALA A 346 24.53 2.54 12.01
C ALA A 346 24.18 3.74 11.10
N PHE A 347 23.80 4.87 11.71
CA PHE A 347 23.58 6.12 10.99
C PHE A 347 24.89 6.64 10.38
N ASP A 348 26.03 6.43 11.07
CA ASP A 348 27.39 6.73 10.60
C ASP A 348 28.11 5.46 10.09
N VAL A 349 28.93 5.60 9.04
CA VAL A 349 29.31 4.53 8.09
C VAL A 349 30.43 3.59 8.51
N CYS A 350 31.22 3.93 9.52
CA CYS A 350 32.49 3.23 9.76
C CYS A 350 32.38 1.99 10.67
N GLU A 351 31.17 1.54 11.01
CA GLU A 351 30.97 0.39 11.90
C GLU A 351 30.41 -0.86 11.20
N SER A 352 30.75 -2.03 11.75
CA SER A 352 30.31 -3.32 11.24
C SER A 352 28.79 -3.46 11.24
N VAL A 353 28.23 -3.59 10.03
CA VAL A 353 26.82 -3.93 9.78
C VAL A 353 26.75 -5.43 9.56
N PHE A 354 25.82 -6.10 10.24
CA PHE A 354 25.58 -7.55 10.10
C PHE A 354 24.09 -7.86 10.19
N GLU A 355 23.70 -8.99 9.63
CA GLU A 355 22.37 -9.57 9.82
C GLU A 355 22.50 -10.80 10.72
N LEU A 356 21.98 -10.73 11.94
CA LEU A 356 21.91 -11.87 12.84
C LEU A 356 20.70 -12.72 12.50
N LEU A 357 20.89 -14.04 12.39
CA LEU A 357 19.81 -15.02 12.20
C LEU A 357 19.81 -16.00 13.36
N ALA A 358 18.67 -16.16 14.04
CA ALA A 358 18.54 -17.12 15.15
C ALA A 358 17.25 -17.93 15.07
N ASP A 359 17.34 -19.21 15.43
CA ASP A 359 16.17 -20.12 15.52
C ASP A 359 15.31 -19.86 16.76
N ASN A 360 15.79 -19.02 17.70
CA ASN A 360 15.05 -18.68 18.90
C ASN A 360 15.41 -17.27 19.40
N LEU A 361 14.43 -16.66 20.07
CA LEU A 361 14.52 -15.31 20.61
C LEU A 361 15.65 -15.16 21.65
N TYR A 362 15.89 -16.18 22.47
CA TYR A 362 16.84 -16.09 23.57
C TYR A 362 18.27 -15.84 23.06
N VAL A 363 18.74 -16.64 22.11
CA VAL A 363 20.09 -16.51 21.53
C VAL A 363 20.25 -15.11 20.88
N MET A 364 19.19 -14.60 20.26
CA MET A 364 19.18 -13.25 19.70
C MET A 364 19.29 -12.18 20.80
N ALA A 365 18.46 -12.28 21.84
CA ALA A 365 18.45 -11.36 22.97
C ALA A 365 19.80 -11.35 23.73
N GLU A 366 20.41 -12.51 23.94
CA GLU A 366 21.73 -12.65 24.58
C GLU A 366 22.82 -11.97 23.73
N ARG A 367 22.80 -12.17 22.40
CA ARG A 367 23.75 -11.50 21.51
C ARG A 367 23.59 -9.98 21.57
N LEU A 368 22.36 -9.47 21.49
CA LEU A 368 22.06 -8.03 21.53
C LEU A 368 22.39 -7.41 22.89
N ALA A 369 22.10 -8.11 23.99
CA ALA A 369 22.45 -7.68 25.34
C ALA A 369 23.97 -7.57 25.54
N ARG A 370 24.75 -8.50 24.96
CA ARG A 370 26.22 -8.48 25.04
C ARG A 370 26.82 -7.37 24.18
N GLU A 371 26.31 -7.18 22.96
CA GLU A 371 26.79 -6.10 22.09
C GLU A 371 26.42 -4.73 22.65
N ASN A 372 25.27 -4.62 23.29
CA ASN A 372 24.77 -3.44 23.98
C ASN A 372 24.97 -2.13 23.19
N ARG A 373 24.75 -2.14 21.87
CA ARG A 373 24.85 -0.95 20.99
C ARG A 373 23.70 0.06 21.17
N PHE A 374 23.07 0.05 22.34
CA PHE A 374 22.08 1.02 22.79
C PHE A 374 22.89 2.08 23.54
N GLU A 375 23.15 3.22 22.91
CA GLU A 375 24.07 4.20 23.46
C GLU A 375 23.70 4.70 24.87
N GLN A 376 24.60 5.42 25.53
CA GLN A 376 24.32 6.16 26.75
C GLN A 376 23.40 7.37 26.47
N TYR A 377 22.13 7.14 26.20
CA TYR A 377 21.11 8.19 26.08
C TYR A 377 19.92 7.90 26.99
N GLU A 378 19.11 8.93 27.27
CA GLU A 378 18.09 8.92 28.34
C GLU A 378 17.06 7.77 28.22
N MET A 379 16.86 7.20 27.02
CA MET A 379 15.81 6.22 26.74
C MET A 379 16.34 4.84 26.32
N ASP A 380 17.60 4.51 26.66
CA ASP A 380 18.21 3.23 26.34
C ASP A 380 17.39 2.02 26.85
N ILE A 381 16.84 2.10 28.07
CA ILE A 381 15.96 1.09 28.67
C ILE A 381 14.69 0.88 27.84
N LEU A 382 14.05 1.96 27.40
CA LEU A 382 12.85 1.90 26.56
C LEU A 382 13.16 1.25 25.21
N HIS A 383 14.27 1.60 24.58
CA HIS A 383 14.67 1.03 23.29
C HIS A 383 14.97 -0.48 23.42
N ARG A 384 15.62 -0.92 24.50
CA ARG A 384 15.81 -2.37 24.75
C ARG A 384 14.47 -3.10 24.91
N MET A 385 13.50 -2.53 25.63
CA MET A 385 12.16 -3.12 25.76
C MET A 385 11.38 -3.12 24.43
N ASP A 386 11.48 -2.06 23.64
CA ASP A 386 10.83 -1.99 22.33
C ASP A 386 11.41 -3.03 21.37
N ILE A 387 12.74 -3.16 21.30
CA ILE A 387 13.37 -4.26 20.54
C ILE A 387 12.91 -5.61 21.04
N GLY A 388 12.88 -5.83 22.36
CA GLY A 388 12.33 -7.05 22.95
C GLY A 388 10.93 -7.37 22.42
N THR A 389 10.06 -6.35 22.40
CA THR A 389 8.68 -6.44 21.88
C THR A 389 8.66 -6.90 20.43
N GLN A 390 9.47 -6.29 19.57
CA GLN A 390 9.56 -6.65 18.15
C GLN A 390 10.18 -8.03 17.93
N LEU A 391 11.19 -8.43 18.73
CA LEU A 391 11.78 -9.76 18.70
C LEU A 391 10.76 -10.85 19.01
N ALA A 392 9.93 -10.64 20.03
CA ALA A 392 8.86 -11.57 20.38
C ALA A 392 7.89 -11.77 19.22
N ARG A 393 7.42 -10.69 18.62
CA ARG A 393 6.52 -10.74 17.47
C ARG A 393 7.15 -11.48 16.29
N ALA A 394 8.41 -11.19 15.96
CA ALA A 394 9.13 -11.90 14.91
C ALA A 394 9.31 -13.40 15.22
N ALA A 395 9.61 -13.76 16.47
CA ALA A 395 9.76 -15.14 16.90
C ALA A 395 8.44 -15.93 16.87
N MET A 396 7.34 -15.32 17.31
CA MET A 396 6.00 -15.90 17.22
C MET A 396 5.58 -16.09 15.76
N ALA A 397 5.81 -15.08 14.91
CA ALA A 397 5.54 -15.19 13.48
C ALA A 397 6.35 -16.30 12.82
N ALA A 398 7.65 -16.37 13.11
CA ALA A 398 8.54 -17.43 12.63
C ALA A 398 8.05 -18.84 13.04
N THR A 399 7.60 -19.00 14.28
CA THR A 399 7.09 -20.28 14.81
C THR A 399 5.81 -20.73 14.10
N LEU A 400 4.93 -19.80 13.74
CA LEU A 400 3.66 -20.09 13.06
C LEU A 400 3.76 -20.13 11.53
N GLY A 401 4.90 -19.76 10.94
CA GLY A 401 5.01 -19.50 9.51
C GLY A 401 4.20 -18.27 9.05
N TYR A 402 3.98 -17.32 9.95
CA TYR A 402 3.26 -16.08 9.70
C TYR A 402 4.22 -14.97 9.24
N SER A 403 3.68 -13.89 8.71
CA SER A 403 4.40 -12.66 8.42
C SER A 403 4.39 -11.71 9.61
N PHE A 404 5.45 -10.91 9.70
CA PHE A 404 5.63 -9.87 10.69
C PHE A 404 6.11 -8.58 10.01
N ILE A 405 5.64 -7.45 10.50
CA ILE A 405 6.18 -6.13 10.15
C ILE A 405 6.50 -5.44 11.48
N GLN A 406 7.70 -4.90 11.57
CA GLN A 406 8.10 -4.07 12.70
C GLN A 406 7.09 -2.94 12.91
N ASP A 407 6.77 -2.68 14.18
CA ASP A 407 5.82 -1.66 14.65
C ASP A 407 4.34 -2.00 14.44
N PHE A 408 4.03 -3.11 13.76
CA PHE A 408 2.66 -3.61 13.73
C PHE A 408 2.40 -4.41 15.00
N ALA A 409 1.25 -4.15 15.62
CA ALA A 409 0.84 -4.87 16.83
C ALA A 409 0.57 -6.36 16.57
N THR A 410 0.18 -6.71 15.34
CA THR A 410 -0.30 -8.04 14.98
C THR A 410 0.65 -8.74 14.00
N ILE A 411 0.93 -10.02 14.27
CA ILE A 411 1.43 -10.97 13.27
C ILE A 411 0.27 -11.45 12.40
N PHE A 412 0.52 -11.87 11.16
CA PHE A 412 -0.56 -12.28 10.25
C PHE A 412 -0.15 -13.38 9.29
N LYS A 413 -1.06 -14.30 8.98
CA LYS A 413 -0.87 -15.30 7.94
C LYS A 413 -1.07 -14.64 6.57
N ILE A 414 -0.20 -14.94 5.60
CA ILE A 414 -0.47 -14.53 4.22
C ILE A 414 -1.72 -15.27 3.75
N ASN A 415 -2.77 -14.52 3.47
CA ASN A 415 -4.03 -15.06 2.95
C ASN A 415 -3.91 -15.25 1.44
N THR A 416 -4.14 -16.46 0.94
CA THR A 416 -4.14 -16.79 -0.50
C THR A 416 -5.44 -17.47 -0.94
N GLU A 417 -6.45 -17.51 -0.07
CA GLU A 417 -7.62 -18.39 -0.25
C GLU A 417 -8.96 -17.67 -0.24
N VAL A 418 -9.06 -16.54 0.47
CA VAL A 418 -10.35 -15.88 0.73
C VAL A 418 -10.25 -14.40 0.48
N LEU A 419 -11.13 -13.83 -0.36
CA LEU A 419 -11.29 -12.37 -0.44
C LEU A 419 -12.05 -11.88 0.81
N PRO A 420 -11.43 -11.13 1.73
CA PRO A 420 -12.13 -10.66 2.92
C PRO A 420 -13.05 -9.48 2.58
N SER A 421 -14.14 -9.37 3.35
CA SER A 421 -14.96 -8.16 3.43
C SER A 421 -14.56 -7.38 4.69
N ILE A 422 -14.11 -6.15 4.51
CA ILE A 422 -13.53 -5.31 5.55
C ILE A 422 -14.43 -4.09 5.78
N LEU A 423 -14.71 -3.78 7.05
CA LEU A 423 -15.35 -2.54 7.46
C LEU A 423 -14.34 -1.69 8.24
N VAL A 424 -14.25 -0.40 7.90
CA VAL A 424 -13.43 0.59 8.62
C VAL A 424 -14.23 1.88 8.74
N GLU A 425 -14.23 2.49 9.92
CA GLU A 425 -14.94 3.74 10.16
C GLU A 425 -14.14 4.68 11.06
N GLY A 426 -14.44 5.97 10.96
CA GLY A 426 -13.86 6.99 11.82
C GLY A 426 -14.19 8.41 11.35
N ASP A 427 -13.83 9.39 12.18
CA ASP A 427 -14.10 10.83 11.98
C ASP A 427 -12.88 11.61 11.44
N ASN A 428 -11.86 10.90 10.95
CA ASN A 428 -10.65 11.47 10.38
C ASN A 428 -10.17 10.66 9.17
N PHE A 429 -9.89 11.34 8.06
CA PHE A 429 -9.45 10.69 6.83
C PHE A 429 -8.25 9.77 7.02
N LEU A 430 -7.18 10.25 7.68
CA LEU A 430 -5.93 9.51 7.81
C LEU A 430 -6.13 8.24 8.63
N SER A 431 -6.90 8.30 9.72
CA SER A 431 -7.16 7.12 10.54
C SER A 431 -7.98 6.07 9.78
N VAL A 432 -9.05 6.47 9.09
CA VAL A 432 -9.85 5.56 8.25
C VAL A 432 -8.98 4.94 7.16
N HIS A 433 -8.19 5.75 6.46
CA HIS A 433 -7.34 5.24 5.38
C HIS A 433 -6.25 4.30 5.90
N LYS A 434 -5.61 4.60 7.03
CA LYS A 434 -4.66 3.69 7.70
C LYS A 434 -5.34 2.36 8.07
N GLY A 435 -6.55 2.41 8.63
CA GLY A 435 -7.32 1.20 8.93
C GLY A 435 -7.61 0.36 7.68
N VAL A 436 -7.97 1.00 6.56
CA VAL A 436 -8.16 0.33 5.27
C VAL A 436 -6.86 -0.33 4.80
N LEU A 437 -5.76 0.42 4.73
CA LEU A 437 -4.46 -0.09 4.29
C LEU A 437 -3.96 -1.23 5.18
N GLN A 438 -4.03 -1.07 6.51
CA GLN A 438 -3.56 -2.08 7.45
C GLN A 438 -4.35 -3.39 7.32
N LYS A 439 -5.69 -3.31 7.23
CA LYS A 439 -6.52 -4.52 7.10
C LYS A 439 -6.34 -5.19 5.73
N ILE A 440 -6.27 -4.44 4.62
CA ILE A 440 -5.93 -5.03 3.31
C ILE A 440 -4.54 -5.67 3.36
N TYR A 441 -3.57 -4.98 3.95
CA TYR A 441 -2.21 -5.49 4.01
C TYR A 441 -2.11 -6.78 4.82
N THR A 442 -2.83 -6.90 5.93
CA THR A 442 -2.72 -8.06 6.85
C THR A 442 -3.71 -9.18 6.56
N GLN A 443 -4.87 -8.86 5.99
CA GLN A 443 -5.98 -9.81 5.79
C GLN A 443 -6.32 -10.03 4.31
N GLY A 444 -5.94 -9.11 3.43
CA GLY A 444 -6.27 -9.17 2.00
C GLY A 444 -5.71 -10.41 1.33
N ILE A 445 -6.44 -10.94 0.35
CA ILE A 445 -5.98 -12.06 -0.45
C ILE A 445 -4.78 -11.62 -1.29
N THR A 446 -3.69 -12.39 -1.21
CA THR A 446 -2.46 -12.21 -1.96
C THR A 446 -2.50 -13.11 -3.17
N GLU A 447 -2.46 -12.52 -4.35
CA GLU A 447 -2.38 -13.23 -5.62
C GLU A 447 -1.59 -12.42 -6.64
N GLU A 448 -1.16 -13.07 -7.73
CA GLU A 448 -0.62 -12.37 -8.89
C GLU A 448 -1.70 -11.47 -9.47
N HIS A 449 -1.34 -10.22 -9.70
CA HIS A 449 -2.20 -9.29 -10.39
C HIS A 449 -2.39 -9.80 -11.83
N GLY A 450 -3.59 -9.71 -12.40
CA GLY A 450 -3.85 -10.21 -13.75
C GLY A 450 -3.04 -9.53 -14.86
N ASP A 451 -2.34 -8.46 -14.51
CA ASP A 451 -1.29 -7.85 -15.31
C ASP A 451 0.02 -8.25 -14.60
N PRO A 452 0.78 -9.22 -15.14
CA PRO A 452 1.90 -9.86 -14.44
C PRO A 452 2.99 -8.87 -14.05
N TRP A 453 3.08 -7.74 -14.76
CA TRP A 453 4.05 -6.67 -14.52
C TRP A 453 3.78 -5.88 -13.25
N LYS A 454 2.54 -5.94 -12.73
CA LYS A 454 2.18 -5.36 -11.43
C LYS A 454 2.52 -6.28 -10.25
N GLY A 455 3.00 -7.49 -10.53
CA GLY A 455 3.44 -8.46 -9.51
C GLY A 455 2.29 -8.91 -8.61
N LEU A 456 2.61 -9.12 -7.33
CA LEU A 456 1.60 -9.51 -6.34
C LEU A 456 0.77 -8.32 -5.89
N ALA A 457 -0.53 -8.55 -5.70
CA ALA A 457 -1.44 -7.60 -5.09
C ALA A 457 -2.08 -8.20 -3.84
N ARG A 458 -2.36 -7.36 -2.84
CA ARG A 458 -3.26 -7.68 -1.73
C ARG A 458 -4.59 -7.02 -1.93
N THR A 459 -5.66 -7.81 -1.94
CA THR A 459 -7.00 -7.35 -2.31
C THR A 459 -8.06 -7.67 -1.27
N ALA A 460 -9.03 -6.78 -1.11
CA ALA A 460 -10.23 -6.99 -0.29
C ALA A 460 -11.44 -6.26 -0.88
N SER A 461 -12.65 -6.61 -0.41
CA SER A 461 -13.82 -5.74 -0.53
C SER A 461 -13.91 -4.88 0.73
N VAL A 462 -13.96 -3.56 0.59
CA VAL A 462 -13.87 -2.63 1.72
C VAL A 462 -15.05 -1.67 1.74
N LEU A 463 -15.74 -1.58 2.86
CA LEU A 463 -16.64 -0.47 3.18
C LEU A 463 -15.94 0.47 4.18
N ALA A 464 -15.52 1.63 3.70
CA ALA A 464 -14.98 2.70 4.53
C ALA A 464 -16.06 3.73 4.85
N ILE A 465 -16.14 4.20 6.09
CA ILE A 465 -17.17 5.13 6.57
C ILE A 465 -16.50 6.35 7.20
N TYR A 466 -16.75 7.51 6.62
CA TYR A 466 -16.28 8.80 7.13
C TYR A 466 -17.41 9.45 7.92
N ARG A 467 -17.29 9.37 9.24
CA ARG A 467 -18.25 9.91 10.20
C ARG A 467 -18.12 11.43 10.23
N ASN A 468 -19.25 12.14 10.08
CA ASN A 468 -19.25 13.60 9.89
C ASN A 468 -18.25 13.98 8.78
N VAL A 469 -18.63 13.71 7.54
CA VAL A 469 -17.71 13.80 6.39
C VAL A 469 -17.06 15.18 6.27
N GLN A 470 -17.76 16.25 6.63
CA GLN A 470 -17.22 17.61 6.60
C GLN A 470 -15.98 17.76 7.50
N LYS A 471 -16.03 17.21 8.71
CA LYS A 471 -14.89 17.19 9.64
C LYS A 471 -13.83 16.17 9.18
N ALA A 472 -14.27 14.96 8.80
CA ALA A 472 -13.36 13.88 8.44
C ALA A 472 -12.49 14.21 7.21
N LEU A 473 -13.05 14.97 6.26
CA LEU A 473 -12.42 15.37 4.98
C LEU A 473 -12.13 16.88 4.92
N GLU A 474 -11.96 17.53 6.07
CA GLU A 474 -11.60 18.95 6.13
C GLU A 474 -10.25 19.21 5.45
N THR A 475 -9.24 18.39 5.77
CA THR A 475 -7.87 18.55 5.26
C THR A 475 -7.32 17.24 4.71
N MET A 476 -6.77 17.27 3.50
CA MET A 476 -5.97 16.17 2.95
C MET A 476 -4.53 16.28 3.48
N PRO A 477 -4.03 15.29 4.25
CA PRO A 477 -2.70 15.36 4.85
C PRO A 477 -1.56 15.52 3.84
N ALA A 478 -0.51 16.27 4.20
CA ALA A 478 0.62 16.57 3.31
C ALA A 478 1.38 15.34 2.78
N ILE A 479 1.30 14.18 3.44
CA ILE A 479 1.89 12.93 2.93
C ILE A 479 1.31 12.52 1.56
N TYR A 480 0.11 13.00 1.20
CA TYR A 480 -0.54 12.69 -0.07
C TYR A 480 -0.12 13.60 -1.23
N ARG A 481 0.74 14.60 -0.99
CA ARG A 481 1.31 15.47 -2.02
C ARG A 481 1.87 14.65 -3.19
N GLN A 482 1.63 15.11 -4.41
CA GLN A 482 2.19 14.53 -5.63
C GLN A 482 3.06 15.54 -6.38
N GLY A 483 4.33 15.17 -6.60
CA GLY A 483 5.31 16.06 -7.20
C GLY A 483 5.38 17.39 -6.46
N ASP A 484 5.22 18.49 -7.20
CA ASP A 484 5.24 19.85 -6.63
C ASP A 484 3.86 20.37 -6.20
N GLN A 485 2.76 19.70 -6.56
CA GLN A 485 1.41 20.14 -6.22
C GLN A 485 1.12 19.89 -4.74
N ASP A 486 0.75 20.94 -4.00
CA ASP A 486 0.26 20.79 -2.63
C ASP A 486 -1.14 20.15 -2.61
N THR A 487 -1.54 19.63 -1.45
CA THR A 487 -2.80 18.89 -1.33
C THR A 487 -4.06 19.76 -1.55
N PRO A 488 -4.11 21.06 -1.21
CA PRO A 488 -5.22 21.92 -1.61
C PRO A 488 -5.38 22.07 -3.13
N LEU A 489 -4.27 22.30 -3.85
CA LEU A 489 -4.31 22.43 -5.31
C LEU A 489 -4.71 21.11 -5.98
N MET A 490 -4.20 19.97 -5.47
CA MET A 490 -4.62 18.65 -5.94
C MET A 490 -6.14 18.45 -5.80
N ARG A 491 -6.72 18.79 -4.65
CA ARG A 491 -8.17 18.70 -4.41
C ARG A 491 -8.96 19.55 -5.40
N GLU A 492 -8.58 20.82 -5.56
CA GLU A 492 -9.32 21.74 -6.45
C GLU A 492 -9.20 21.32 -7.92
N ASN A 493 -8.02 20.86 -8.35
CA ASN A 493 -7.84 20.30 -9.68
C ASN A 493 -8.75 19.08 -9.88
N TYR A 494 -8.68 18.09 -8.99
CA TYR A 494 -9.46 16.86 -9.14
C TYR A 494 -10.98 17.11 -9.05
N LYS A 495 -11.43 18.06 -8.23
CA LYS A 495 -12.81 18.53 -8.20
C LYS A 495 -13.25 19.11 -9.56
N ARG A 496 -12.39 19.90 -10.22
CA ARG A 496 -12.67 20.41 -11.58
C ARG A 496 -12.79 19.26 -12.59
N GLU A 497 -11.93 18.25 -12.49
CA GLU A 497 -12.00 17.02 -13.30
C GLU A 497 -13.30 16.23 -13.10
N LEU A 498 -13.83 16.21 -11.88
CA LEU A 498 -15.11 15.57 -11.60
C LEU A 498 -16.32 16.40 -12.06
N LEU A 499 -16.15 17.69 -12.34
CA LEU A 499 -17.26 18.57 -12.75
C LEU A 499 -17.29 18.90 -14.24
N ARG A 500 -16.25 18.56 -15.01
CA ARG A 500 -16.19 18.81 -16.45
C ARG A 500 -17.27 18.04 -17.21
N LEU A 501 -17.69 18.57 -18.35
CA LEU A 501 -18.73 17.96 -19.21
C LEU A 501 -18.14 17.14 -20.36
N ASP A 502 -16.85 17.31 -20.63
CA ASP A 502 -16.08 16.70 -21.71
C ASP A 502 -15.06 15.68 -21.17
N HIS A 503 -14.29 15.07 -22.07
CA HIS A 503 -13.22 14.16 -21.70
C HIS A 503 -12.06 14.20 -22.70
N ASP A 504 -10.86 13.97 -22.19
CA ASP A 504 -9.66 13.61 -22.91
C ASP A 504 -9.41 12.10 -22.72
N GLY A 505 -9.35 11.33 -23.82
CA GLY A 505 -9.22 9.86 -23.78
C GLY A 505 -10.57 9.13 -23.81
N THR A 506 -10.66 7.95 -23.17
CA THR A 506 -11.85 7.06 -23.28
C THR A 506 -13.07 7.59 -22.54
N TYR A 507 -12.88 8.21 -21.37
CA TYR A 507 -13.94 8.83 -20.58
C TYR A 507 -13.34 9.77 -19.52
N SER A 508 -14.15 10.68 -19.00
CA SER A 508 -13.91 11.36 -17.74
C SER A 508 -15.06 11.07 -16.77
N TYR A 509 -14.80 11.10 -15.46
CA TYR A 509 -15.85 10.91 -14.48
C TYR A 509 -16.90 12.03 -14.53
N GLY A 510 -16.48 13.27 -14.76
CA GLY A 510 -17.40 14.40 -14.91
C GLY A 510 -18.34 14.23 -16.09
N GLN A 511 -17.82 13.85 -17.27
CA GLN A 511 -18.66 13.61 -18.44
C GLN A 511 -19.66 12.47 -18.21
N ARG A 512 -19.21 11.34 -17.63
CA ARG A 512 -20.09 10.21 -17.28
C ARG A 512 -21.19 10.61 -16.31
N THR A 513 -20.92 11.51 -15.37
CA THR A 513 -21.91 12.00 -14.41
C THR A 513 -22.85 13.06 -14.98
N ARG A 514 -22.35 13.98 -15.81
CA ARG A 514 -23.06 15.23 -16.14
C ARG A 514 -23.63 15.30 -17.56
N ALA A 515 -23.14 14.49 -18.49
CA ALA A 515 -23.46 14.65 -19.91
C ALA A 515 -23.70 13.32 -20.66
N TYR A 516 -23.01 12.23 -20.29
CA TYR A 516 -23.03 10.96 -21.02
C TYR A 516 -24.44 10.41 -21.25
N PHE A 517 -25.29 10.45 -20.22
CA PHE A 517 -26.67 9.97 -20.29
C PHE A 517 -27.66 11.03 -20.84
N GLY A 518 -27.17 12.12 -21.42
CA GLY A 518 -27.97 13.20 -22.01
C GLY A 518 -28.51 14.23 -21.02
N PHE A 519 -28.11 14.17 -19.74
CA PHE A 519 -28.53 15.12 -18.71
C PHE A 519 -27.55 15.18 -17.53
N ASP A 520 -27.68 16.24 -16.73
CA ASP A 520 -26.93 16.45 -15.50
C ASP A 520 -27.55 15.68 -14.33
N GLN A 521 -26.94 14.55 -13.95
CA GLN A 521 -27.43 13.72 -12.85
C GLN A 521 -27.34 14.40 -11.47
N LEU A 522 -26.38 15.31 -11.25
CA LEU A 522 -26.25 16.02 -9.98
C LEU A 522 -27.38 17.02 -9.80
N GLN A 523 -27.64 17.82 -10.84
CA GLN A 523 -28.77 18.76 -10.84
C GLN A 523 -30.09 18.00 -10.70
N LYS A 524 -30.24 16.88 -11.43
CA LYS A 524 -31.44 16.05 -11.33
C LYS A 524 -31.67 15.52 -9.92
N THR A 525 -30.60 15.12 -9.24
CA THR A 525 -30.64 14.66 -7.84
C THR A 525 -31.18 15.75 -6.90
N VAL A 526 -30.75 17.01 -7.06
CA VAL A 526 -31.26 18.15 -6.29
C VAL A 526 -32.76 18.36 -6.53
N GLU A 527 -33.20 18.33 -7.79
CA GLU A 527 -34.62 18.48 -8.14
C GLU A 527 -35.50 17.39 -7.51
N ILE A 528 -34.99 16.17 -7.49
CA ILE A 528 -35.66 15.01 -6.91
C ILE A 528 -35.81 15.15 -5.40
N PHE A 529 -34.75 15.51 -4.68
CA PHE A 529 -34.82 15.66 -3.24
C PHE A 529 -35.72 16.81 -2.80
N LYS A 530 -35.79 17.89 -3.59
CA LYS A 530 -36.78 18.98 -3.36
C LYS A 530 -38.22 18.48 -3.45
N LYS A 531 -38.48 17.46 -4.26
CA LYS A 531 -39.82 16.85 -4.42
C LYS A 531 -40.10 15.75 -3.40
N ASN A 532 -39.12 14.90 -3.13
CA ASN A 532 -39.26 13.74 -2.25
C ASN A 532 -37.95 13.44 -1.50
N PRO A 533 -37.75 14.04 -0.32
CA PRO A 533 -36.52 13.84 0.46
C PRO A 533 -36.43 12.46 1.14
N LYS A 534 -37.52 11.68 1.17
CA LYS A 534 -37.63 10.44 1.96
C LYS A 534 -37.05 9.20 1.29
N ARG A 535 -36.56 9.31 0.05
CA ARG A 535 -36.02 8.18 -0.72
C ARG A 535 -34.63 8.52 -1.20
N ALA A 536 -33.73 7.54 -1.16
CA ALA A 536 -32.41 7.67 -1.75
C ALA A 536 -32.50 7.88 -3.27
N ALA A 537 -31.48 8.51 -3.85
CA ALA A 537 -31.35 8.76 -5.29
C ALA A 537 -29.98 8.30 -5.81
N VAL A 538 -29.96 7.64 -6.99
CA VAL A 538 -28.73 7.12 -7.62
C VAL A 538 -28.20 8.04 -8.71
N VAL A 539 -26.87 8.13 -8.79
CA VAL A 539 -26.08 8.62 -9.92
C VAL A 539 -25.29 7.44 -10.49
N GLN A 540 -25.29 7.29 -11.82
CA GLN A 540 -24.63 6.21 -12.54
C GLN A 540 -23.52 6.76 -13.44
N ARG A 541 -22.40 6.06 -13.52
CA ARG A 541 -21.28 6.36 -14.44
C ARG A 541 -20.95 5.19 -15.35
N PHE A 542 -21.18 3.98 -14.88
CA PHE A 542 -20.96 2.74 -15.64
C PHE A 542 -22.24 2.38 -16.40
N ASP A 543 -22.15 2.19 -17.71
CA ASP A 543 -23.24 1.77 -18.58
C ASP A 543 -23.08 0.29 -18.96
N PRO A 544 -23.85 -0.65 -18.37
CA PRO A 544 -23.72 -2.06 -18.66
C PRO A 544 -24.00 -2.45 -20.12
N SER A 545 -24.66 -1.59 -20.90
CA SER A 545 -24.96 -1.88 -22.30
C SER A 545 -23.74 -1.65 -23.20
N THR A 546 -22.91 -0.63 -22.91
CA THR A 546 -21.74 -0.25 -23.71
C THR A 546 -20.40 -0.61 -23.09
N ASP A 547 -20.29 -0.52 -21.76
CA ASP A 547 -19.07 -0.88 -21.03
C ASP A 547 -18.93 -2.41 -20.97
N MET A 548 -17.80 -2.91 -20.43
CA MET A 548 -17.44 -4.35 -20.42
C MET A 548 -17.49 -5.01 -21.81
N ASP A 549 -16.80 -4.41 -22.78
CA ASP A 549 -16.72 -4.93 -24.15
C ASP A 549 -15.30 -5.38 -24.54
N THR A 550 -15.23 -6.19 -25.59
CA THR A 550 -14.01 -6.75 -26.17
C THR A 550 -13.89 -6.38 -27.64
N PHE A 551 -12.73 -5.91 -28.06
CA PHE A 551 -12.47 -5.56 -29.46
C PHE A 551 -11.07 -6.04 -29.87
N ILE A 552 -10.87 -6.25 -31.17
CA ILE A 552 -9.54 -6.54 -31.71
C ILE A 552 -8.88 -5.21 -32.04
N ASP A 553 -7.69 -5.01 -31.48
CA ASP A 553 -6.87 -3.86 -31.82
C ASP A 553 -6.29 -4.03 -33.22
N ASN A 554 -6.59 -3.08 -34.11
CA ASN A 554 -6.20 -3.18 -35.52
C ASN A 554 -4.67 -3.15 -35.72
N ASP A 555 -3.93 -2.47 -34.84
CA ASP A 555 -2.48 -2.29 -34.98
C ASP A 555 -1.71 -3.52 -34.48
N THR A 556 -2.19 -4.15 -33.42
CA THR A 556 -1.50 -5.28 -32.75
C THR A 556 -2.12 -6.64 -33.03
N GLY A 557 -3.35 -6.68 -33.56
CA GLY A 557 -4.14 -7.92 -33.74
C GLY A 557 -4.56 -8.59 -32.42
N LYS A 558 -4.28 -7.96 -31.27
CA LYS A 558 -4.57 -8.51 -29.94
C LYS A 558 -5.98 -8.11 -29.50
N THR A 559 -6.64 -9.01 -28.78
CA THR A 559 -7.88 -8.69 -28.07
C THR A 559 -7.61 -7.65 -26.98
N LYS A 560 -8.26 -6.49 -27.08
CA LYS A 560 -8.31 -5.44 -26.07
C LYS A 560 -9.69 -5.41 -25.41
N PHE A 561 -9.71 -4.82 -24.23
CA PHE A 561 -10.89 -4.68 -23.38
C PHE A 561 -11.17 -3.19 -23.18
N THR A 562 -12.43 -2.82 -23.03
CA THR A 562 -12.80 -1.43 -22.75
C THR A 562 -12.16 -0.92 -21.45
N HIS A 563 -11.77 0.36 -21.46
CA HIS A 563 -11.38 1.08 -20.25
C HIS A 563 -12.65 1.63 -19.58
N ASP A 564 -13.16 0.91 -18.59
CA ASP A 564 -14.42 1.28 -17.92
C ASP A 564 -14.19 2.15 -16.66
N PRO A 565 -15.18 2.98 -16.25
CA PRO A 565 -15.14 3.77 -15.01
C PRO A 565 -14.83 2.93 -13.76
N CYS A 566 -13.81 3.30 -12.97
CA CYS A 566 -13.56 2.65 -11.68
C CYS A 566 -14.55 3.10 -10.60
N LEU A 567 -14.88 4.40 -10.57
CA LEU A 567 -16.01 4.94 -9.81
C LEU A 567 -17.29 4.76 -10.63
N THR A 568 -18.26 4.01 -10.12
CA THR A 568 -19.38 3.51 -10.95
C THR A 568 -20.71 4.12 -10.58
N HIS A 569 -20.99 4.26 -9.29
CA HIS A 569 -22.28 4.71 -8.79
C HIS A 569 -22.10 5.56 -7.54
N ASP A 570 -23.05 6.46 -7.30
CA ASP A 570 -23.25 7.13 -6.01
C ASP A 570 -24.73 7.03 -5.64
N ILE A 571 -25.00 6.88 -4.35
CA ILE A 571 -26.36 6.89 -3.81
C ILE A 571 -26.39 7.98 -2.73
N PHE A 572 -27.26 8.97 -2.91
CA PHE A 572 -27.48 10.02 -1.93
C PHE A 572 -28.75 9.74 -1.15
N PHE A 573 -28.80 10.14 0.12
CA PHE A 573 -30.02 10.03 0.94
C PHE A 573 -30.02 11.08 2.04
N ILE A 574 -31.22 11.47 2.49
CA ILE A 574 -31.40 12.44 3.57
C ILE A 574 -31.84 11.70 4.82
N LEU A 575 -31.10 11.86 5.91
CA LEU A 575 -31.42 11.32 7.24
C LEU A 575 -31.07 12.37 8.28
N ASN A 576 -31.96 12.59 9.26
CA ASN A 576 -31.78 13.59 10.32
C ASN A 576 -31.47 15.00 9.78
N ASN A 577 -32.13 15.40 8.69
CA ASN A 577 -31.92 16.68 8.00
C ASN A 577 -30.47 16.90 7.49
N LYS A 578 -29.72 15.82 7.25
CA LYS A 578 -28.39 15.84 6.66
C LYS A 578 -28.36 15.03 5.37
N LEU A 579 -27.56 15.47 4.40
CA LEU A 579 -27.28 14.71 3.18
C LEU A 579 -26.13 13.75 3.42
N HIS A 580 -26.40 12.46 3.35
CA HIS A 580 -25.41 11.38 3.40
C HIS A 580 -25.16 10.85 1.99
N SER A 581 -24.02 10.21 1.77
CA SER A 581 -23.66 9.65 0.46
C SER A 581 -23.00 8.28 0.55
N PHE A 582 -23.30 7.41 -0.41
CA PHE A 582 -22.72 6.08 -0.56
C PHE A 582 -22.13 5.92 -1.95
N HIS A 583 -20.80 5.92 -2.03
CA HIS A 583 -20.05 5.88 -3.27
C HIS A 583 -19.51 4.47 -3.54
N ILE A 584 -19.50 4.05 -4.80
CA ILE A 584 -19.13 2.69 -5.19
C ILE A 584 -18.00 2.71 -6.22
N ALA A 585 -16.84 2.20 -5.82
CA ALA A 585 -15.71 1.90 -6.68
C ALA A 585 -15.66 0.38 -6.96
N ARG A 586 -15.78 -0.02 -8.24
CA ARG A 586 -15.66 -1.43 -8.64
C ARG A 586 -14.22 -1.97 -8.52
N ALA A 587 -13.24 -1.07 -8.62
CA ALA A 587 -11.82 -1.32 -8.44
C ALA A 587 -11.16 -0.06 -7.90
N HIS A 588 -10.30 -0.19 -6.90
CA HIS A 588 -9.74 0.95 -6.20
C HIS A 588 -8.29 0.69 -5.80
N ASN A 589 -7.38 1.45 -6.40
CA ASN A 589 -6.00 1.54 -5.94
C ASN A 589 -6.00 2.31 -4.61
N THR A 590 -5.83 1.60 -3.50
CA THR A 590 -6.01 2.21 -2.17
C THR A 590 -4.88 3.13 -1.80
N VAL A 591 -3.69 2.96 -2.37
CA VAL A 591 -2.53 3.73 -1.95
C VAL A 591 -2.46 5.09 -2.65
N ASN A 592 -2.74 5.10 -3.96
CA ASN A 592 -2.49 6.27 -4.80
C ASN A 592 -3.78 7.00 -5.19
N ALA A 593 -4.77 6.30 -5.74
CA ALA A 593 -5.98 6.94 -6.29
C ALA A 593 -7.04 7.24 -5.20
N TYR A 594 -7.07 6.43 -4.14
CA TYR A 594 -8.11 6.51 -3.11
C TYR A 594 -8.23 7.86 -2.40
N PRO A 595 -7.14 8.53 -1.99
CA PRO A 595 -7.25 9.87 -1.40
C PRO A 595 -7.95 10.86 -2.33
N GLU A 596 -7.51 10.99 -3.58
CA GLU A 596 -8.12 11.92 -4.55
C GLU A 596 -9.59 11.60 -4.79
N ASN A 597 -9.93 10.31 -4.97
CA ASN A 597 -11.31 9.88 -5.16
C ASN A 597 -12.20 10.28 -3.98
N VAL A 598 -11.78 10.02 -2.73
CA VAL A 598 -12.59 10.33 -1.53
C VAL A 598 -12.82 11.83 -1.38
N PHE A 599 -11.75 12.64 -1.45
CA PHE A 599 -11.89 14.09 -1.33
C PHE A 599 -12.64 14.70 -2.52
N GLY A 600 -12.34 14.24 -3.74
CA GLY A 600 -13.00 14.71 -4.96
C GLY A 600 -14.50 14.46 -4.96
N LEU A 601 -14.94 13.24 -4.63
CA LEU A 601 -16.37 12.92 -4.57
C LEU A 601 -17.11 13.78 -3.54
N PHE A 602 -16.49 14.03 -2.39
CA PHE A 602 -17.04 14.91 -1.38
C PHE A 602 -17.10 16.38 -1.84
N ASP A 603 -16.00 16.91 -2.38
CA ASP A 603 -15.87 18.31 -2.77
C ASP A 603 -16.71 18.65 -4.01
N ALA A 604 -16.75 17.74 -5.00
CA ALA A 604 -17.44 17.95 -6.27
C ALA A 604 -18.93 17.60 -6.21
N TYR A 605 -19.30 16.51 -5.56
CA TYR A 605 -20.65 15.96 -5.64
C TYR A 605 -21.44 16.16 -4.35
N THR A 606 -20.98 15.59 -3.23
CA THR A 606 -21.74 15.64 -1.96
C THR A 606 -21.93 17.07 -1.47
N SER A 607 -20.85 17.86 -1.44
CA SER A 607 -20.89 19.27 -0.99
C SER A 607 -21.74 20.14 -1.92
N LYS A 608 -21.69 19.89 -3.23
CA LYS A 608 -22.50 20.62 -4.22
C LYS A 608 -23.99 20.36 -4.02
N ILE A 609 -24.41 19.09 -3.93
CA ILE A 609 -25.81 18.72 -3.71
C ILE A 609 -26.29 19.25 -2.35
N ALA A 610 -25.51 19.10 -1.28
CA ALA A 610 -25.86 19.59 0.04
C ALA A 610 -26.07 21.11 0.05
N LYS A 611 -25.17 21.86 -0.59
CA LYS A 611 -25.29 23.32 -0.74
C LYS A 611 -26.55 23.71 -1.50
N ASP A 612 -26.85 23.04 -2.61
CA ASP A 612 -28.01 23.36 -3.46
C ASP A 612 -29.36 22.99 -2.79
N LEU A 613 -29.32 22.05 -1.83
CA LEU A 613 -30.46 21.68 -0.96
C LEU A 613 -30.52 22.47 0.35
N ARG A 614 -29.47 23.23 0.70
CA ARG A 614 -29.30 23.91 1.99
C ARG A 614 -29.35 22.94 3.18
N LEU A 615 -28.70 21.79 3.04
CA LEU A 615 -28.55 20.78 4.08
C LEU A 615 -27.11 20.72 4.58
N GLU A 616 -26.93 20.29 5.83
CA GLU A 616 -25.61 19.84 6.30
C GLU A 616 -25.24 18.50 5.65
N THR A 617 -23.96 18.19 5.61
CA THR A 617 -23.49 16.86 5.20
C THR A 617 -23.45 15.92 6.40
N GLY A 618 -23.85 14.67 6.16
CA GLY A 618 -23.84 13.58 7.13
C GLY A 618 -22.59 12.72 7.01
N ASP A 619 -22.79 11.41 6.95
CA ASP A 619 -21.71 10.44 6.75
C ASP A 619 -21.51 10.16 5.26
N MET A 620 -20.27 9.80 4.92
CA MET A 620 -19.90 9.33 3.59
C MET A 620 -19.41 7.89 3.66
N TYR A 621 -20.04 7.03 2.88
CA TYR A 621 -19.68 5.62 2.71
C TYR A 621 -18.91 5.47 1.39
N MET A 622 -17.81 4.74 1.42
CA MET A 622 -17.01 4.40 0.25
C MET A 622 -16.86 2.88 0.18
N LEU A 623 -17.65 2.26 -0.70
CA LEU A 623 -17.55 0.83 -1.03
C LEU A 623 -16.52 0.65 -2.15
N SER A 624 -15.35 0.13 -1.79
CA SER A 624 -14.29 -0.27 -2.70
C SER A 624 -14.34 -1.79 -2.86
N ASN A 625 -15.11 -2.27 -3.84
CA ASN A 625 -15.42 -3.70 -3.94
C ASN A 625 -14.20 -4.56 -4.33
N ARG A 626 -13.23 -3.95 -5.02
CA ARG A 626 -11.88 -4.50 -5.24
C ARG A 626 -10.86 -3.45 -4.84
N ALA A 627 -10.60 -3.32 -3.55
CA ALA A 627 -9.59 -2.47 -2.98
C ALA A 627 -8.23 -3.20 -2.99
N ASN A 628 -7.21 -2.66 -3.65
CA ASN A 628 -5.91 -3.33 -3.78
C ASN A 628 -4.71 -2.48 -3.37
N ILE A 629 -3.68 -3.18 -2.89
CA ILE A 629 -2.31 -2.68 -2.69
C ILE A 629 -1.40 -3.51 -3.60
N LEU A 630 -0.76 -2.86 -4.58
CA LEU A 630 0.22 -3.48 -5.46
C LEU A 630 1.56 -3.59 -4.70
N LEU A 631 1.96 -4.79 -4.30
CA LEU A 631 3.11 -4.97 -3.40
C LEU A 631 4.41 -4.50 -4.06
N LEU A 632 4.57 -4.70 -5.37
CA LEU A 632 5.78 -4.30 -6.09
C LEU A 632 5.97 -2.78 -6.12
N THR A 633 4.89 -2.01 -6.27
CA THR A 633 4.96 -0.56 -6.53
C THR A 633 4.52 0.31 -5.35
N GLU A 634 3.78 -0.24 -4.39
CA GLU A 634 3.04 0.55 -3.39
C GLU A 634 3.31 0.13 -1.94
N GLU A 635 4.02 -0.98 -1.70
CA GLU A 635 4.29 -1.46 -0.34
C GLU A 635 5.04 -0.43 0.50
N GLN A 636 6.03 0.27 -0.08
CA GLN A 636 6.79 1.30 0.65
C GLN A 636 5.90 2.50 1.03
N ARG A 637 5.10 3.00 0.08
CA ARG A 637 4.17 4.11 0.34
C ARG A 637 3.10 3.71 1.36
N THR A 638 2.62 2.48 1.29
CA THR A 638 1.71 1.90 2.29
C THR A 638 2.32 1.95 3.68
N LYS A 639 3.54 1.42 3.86
CA LYS A 639 4.23 1.42 5.15
C LYS A 639 4.47 2.84 5.68
N LYS A 640 4.82 3.78 4.79
CA LYS A 640 4.98 5.20 5.15
C LYS A 640 3.68 5.79 5.70
N ILE A 641 2.55 5.60 5.00
CA ILE A 641 1.23 6.08 5.45
C ILE A 641 0.83 5.45 6.80
N LEU A 642 1.11 4.16 6.98
CA LEU A 642 0.83 3.46 8.24
C LEU A 642 1.67 3.97 9.41
N GLY A 643 2.88 4.46 9.14
CA GLY A 643 3.75 5.10 10.14
C GLY A 643 3.34 6.54 10.51
N GLU A 644 2.46 7.19 9.74
CA GLU A 644 2.05 8.57 10.04
C GLU A 644 1.19 8.63 11.31
N PRO A 645 1.43 9.57 12.23
CA PRO A 645 0.60 9.74 13.40
C PRO A 645 -0.81 10.22 13.00
N SER A 646 -1.84 9.55 13.51
CA SER A 646 -3.24 9.92 13.33
C SER A 646 -3.83 10.36 14.66
N LYS A 647 -4.67 11.41 14.64
CA LYS A 647 -5.38 11.85 15.85
C LYS A 647 -6.27 10.71 16.37
N PRO A 648 -6.39 10.53 17.69
CA PRO A 648 -7.35 9.60 18.25
C PRO A 648 -8.77 10.01 17.85
N HIS A 649 -9.61 8.99 17.80
CA HIS A 649 -11.01 9.10 17.47
C HIS A 649 -11.79 9.77 18.60
N GLY A 650 -12.69 10.70 18.25
CA GLY A 650 -13.71 11.19 19.17
C GLY A 650 -14.93 10.26 19.21
N GLU A 651 -15.87 10.52 20.10
CA GLU A 651 -17.21 9.90 19.99
C GLU A 651 -17.92 10.43 18.74
N TRP A 652 -18.63 9.55 18.02
CA TRP A 652 -19.39 9.91 16.83
C TRP A 652 -20.75 9.23 16.77
N ASP A 653 -21.65 9.86 16.03
CA ASP A 653 -22.97 9.30 15.73
C ASP A 653 -22.86 8.15 14.72
N VAL A 654 -23.42 7.00 15.07
CA VAL A 654 -23.50 5.80 14.21
C VAL A 654 -24.92 5.51 13.73
N SER A 655 -25.86 6.44 13.94
CA SER A 655 -27.28 6.28 13.65
C SER A 655 -27.58 5.94 12.19
N SER A 656 -26.77 6.42 11.26
CA SER A 656 -26.85 6.16 9.81
C SER A 656 -26.54 4.69 9.42
N GLY A 657 -25.83 3.93 10.27
CA GLY A 657 -25.37 2.57 10.00
C GLY A 657 -23.88 2.51 9.59
N PRO A 658 -23.36 1.37 9.11
CA PRO A 658 -24.13 0.27 8.56
C PRO A 658 -24.56 -0.73 9.63
N TYR A 659 -25.78 -1.24 9.53
CA TYR A 659 -26.31 -2.27 10.43
C TYR A 659 -26.07 -3.67 9.86
N LEU A 660 -25.41 -4.54 10.63
CA LEU A 660 -25.27 -5.96 10.25
C LEU A 660 -26.63 -6.66 10.41
N LEU A 661 -27.17 -7.12 9.30
CA LEU A 661 -28.38 -7.92 9.24
C LEU A 661 -28.18 -9.23 10.02
N ASP A 662 -29.19 -9.63 10.79
CA ASP A 662 -29.27 -10.83 11.64
C ASP A 662 -28.66 -10.73 13.06
N ASN A 663 -27.82 -9.74 13.38
CA ASN A 663 -27.22 -9.60 14.72
C ASN A 663 -27.65 -8.34 15.50
N ASN A 664 -27.75 -7.20 14.83
CA ASN A 664 -27.92 -5.88 15.48
C ASN A 664 -28.89 -4.97 14.72
N VAL A 665 -29.83 -5.56 13.97
CA VAL A 665 -30.85 -4.77 13.30
C VAL A 665 -31.80 -4.28 14.39
N LYS A 666 -31.75 -2.98 14.68
CA LYS A 666 -32.71 -2.35 15.59
C LYS A 666 -34.14 -2.74 15.18
N GLU A 667 -35.03 -2.82 16.16
CA GLU A 667 -36.43 -3.17 15.92
C GLU A 667 -37.04 -2.31 14.78
N PRO A 668 -37.99 -2.89 14.01
CA PRO A 668 -38.71 -2.18 12.95
C PRO A 668 -39.26 -0.84 13.46
N GLY A 669 -38.82 0.26 12.86
CA GLY A 669 -39.24 1.63 13.25
C GLY A 669 -38.12 2.58 13.68
N THR A 670 -36.87 2.13 13.72
CA THR A 670 -35.70 3.01 13.93
C THR A 670 -35.00 3.30 12.61
N GLU A 671 -34.78 4.59 12.34
CA GLU A 671 -34.31 5.14 11.06
C GLU A 671 -32.83 4.83 10.80
N GLY A 672 -32.52 3.61 10.33
CA GLY A 672 -31.21 3.27 9.76
C GLY A 672 -31.19 3.50 8.25
N ALA A 673 -30.06 3.95 7.69
CA ALA A 673 -29.97 4.26 6.26
C ALA A 673 -29.09 3.28 5.48
N VAL A 674 -28.13 2.61 6.12
CA VAL A 674 -27.29 1.59 5.48
C VAL A 674 -27.34 0.31 6.30
N ALA A 675 -27.59 -0.83 5.64
CA ALA A 675 -27.51 -2.16 6.25
C ALA A 675 -26.74 -3.11 5.33
N TYR A 676 -26.20 -4.19 5.89
CA TYR A 676 -25.45 -5.16 5.13
C TYR A 676 -25.56 -6.58 5.68
N SER A 677 -25.35 -7.57 4.81
CA SER A 677 -25.18 -8.98 5.19
C SER A 677 -24.06 -9.60 4.37
N ILE A 678 -23.29 -10.49 4.99
CA ILE A 678 -22.28 -11.30 4.29
C ILE A 678 -22.61 -12.76 4.57
N GLN A 679 -22.75 -13.56 3.52
CA GLN A 679 -23.11 -14.97 3.62
C GLN A 679 -22.40 -15.79 2.56
N LYS A 680 -22.27 -17.10 2.78
CA LYS A 680 -21.71 -18.01 1.76
C LYS A 680 -22.64 -18.09 0.56
N ILE A 681 -22.09 -18.03 -0.64
CA ILE A 681 -22.87 -18.27 -1.85
C ILE A 681 -23.25 -19.75 -1.88
N ILE A 682 -24.53 -20.02 -2.09
CA ILE A 682 -25.03 -21.38 -2.29
C ILE A 682 -25.31 -21.65 -3.76
N PHE A 683 -25.22 -22.92 -4.13
CA PHE A 683 -25.50 -23.38 -5.47
C PHE A 683 -26.98 -23.15 -5.84
N GLN A 684 -27.23 -22.51 -6.99
CA GLN A 684 -28.56 -22.16 -7.43
C GLN A 684 -28.71 -22.44 -8.93
N GLU A 685 -28.97 -23.70 -9.28
CA GLU A 685 -29.08 -24.16 -10.67
C GLU A 685 -30.30 -23.58 -11.40
N LYS A 686 -31.43 -23.52 -10.70
CA LYS A 686 -32.70 -23.07 -11.28
C LYS A 686 -32.78 -21.55 -11.27
N ARG A 687 -33.02 -20.97 -12.46
CA ARG A 687 -33.31 -19.55 -12.64
C ARG A 687 -34.46 -19.13 -11.72
N PRO A 688 -34.25 -18.19 -10.78
CA PRO A 688 -35.33 -17.72 -9.91
C PRO A 688 -36.36 -16.91 -10.73
N LYS A 689 -37.63 -16.97 -10.32
CA LYS A 689 -38.66 -16.03 -10.76
C LYS A 689 -38.42 -14.72 -10.01
N ASN A 690 -37.72 -13.78 -10.63
CA ASN A 690 -37.31 -12.53 -10.00
C ASN A 690 -37.33 -11.41 -11.05
N LYS A 691 -38.09 -10.35 -10.77
CA LYS A 691 -38.28 -9.23 -11.71
C LYS A 691 -36.97 -8.51 -12.03
N THR A 692 -36.03 -8.52 -11.08
CA THR A 692 -34.73 -7.91 -11.27
C THR A 692 -33.90 -8.65 -12.30
N LEU A 693 -33.85 -9.97 -12.21
CA LEU A 693 -33.20 -10.80 -13.21
C LEU A 693 -33.80 -10.60 -14.61
N ASP A 694 -35.14 -10.53 -14.70
CA ASP A 694 -35.83 -10.28 -15.98
C ASP A 694 -35.41 -8.95 -16.61
N LYS A 695 -35.19 -7.90 -15.80
CA LYS A 695 -34.68 -6.60 -16.26
C LYS A 695 -33.23 -6.67 -16.69
N LEU A 696 -32.35 -7.32 -15.93
CA LEU A 696 -30.92 -7.45 -16.28
C LEU A 696 -30.72 -8.20 -17.60
N GLU A 697 -31.51 -9.25 -17.84
CA GLU A 697 -31.46 -10.03 -19.09
C GLU A 697 -32.04 -9.29 -20.31
N LYS A 698 -32.73 -8.17 -20.11
CA LYS A 698 -33.34 -7.34 -21.17
C LYS A 698 -32.89 -5.88 -21.10
N TYR A 699 -31.82 -5.59 -20.37
CA TYR A 699 -31.36 -4.24 -20.11
C TYR A 699 -31.05 -3.53 -21.42
N MET A 700 -31.89 -2.57 -21.81
CA MET A 700 -31.75 -1.83 -23.07
C MET A 700 -31.73 -2.75 -24.31
N GLY A 701 -32.40 -3.91 -24.25
CA GLY A 701 -32.38 -4.91 -25.31
C GLY A 701 -31.13 -5.82 -25.31
N VAL A 702 -30.23 -5.63 -24.35
CA VAL A 702 -29.01 -6.44 -24.17
C VAL A 702 -29.18 -7.35 -22.96
N ASN A 703 -28.81 -8.63 -23.12
CA ASN A 703 -28.70 -9.54 -21.98
C ASN A 703 -27.38 -9.29 -21.24
N THR A 704 -27.39 -8.37 -20.27
CA THR A 704 -26.18 -7.96 -19.55
C THR A 704 -25.61 -9.06 -18.66
N VAL A 705 -26.45 -9.99 -18.17
CA VAL A 705 -25.98 -11.18 -17.44
C VAL A 705 -25.13 -12.06 -18.35
N LYS A 706 -25.61 -12.35 -19.56
CA LYS A 706 -24.84 -13.10 -20.56
C LYS A 706 -23.58 -12.34 -20.97
N LYS A 707 -23.68 -11.03 -21.24
CA LYS A 707 -22.53 -10.17 -21.60
C LYS A 707 -21.43 -10.24 -20.53
N LEU A 708 -21.81 -10.16 -19.26
CA LEU A 708 -20.89 -10.29 -18.14
C LEU A 708 -20.19 -11.65 -18.14
N VAL A 709 -20.93 -12.75 -18.29
CA VAL A 709 -20.37 -14.11 -18.28
C VAL A 709 -19.40 -14.30 -19.45
N ASP A 710 -19.77 -13.87 -20.65
CA ASP A 710 -18.92 -13.93 -21.85
C ASP A 710 -17.65 -13.07 -21.68
N TYR A 711 -17.78 -11.87 -21.10
CA TYR A 711 -16.65 -10.98 -20.83
C TYR A 711 -15.67 -11.62 -19.85
N LEU A 712 -16.16 -12.21 -18.75
CA LEU A 712 -15.32 -12.88 -17.77
C LEU A 712 -14.62 -14.11 -18.36
N LYS A 713 -15.30 -14.86 -19.23
CA LYS A 713 -14.74 -16.00 -19.95
C LYS A 713 -13.60 -15.60 -20.87
N SER A 714 -13.76 -14.50 -21.60
CA SER A 714 -12.75 -14.00 -22.55
C SER A 714 -11.55 -13.33 -21.88
N LYS A 715 -11.78 -12.52 -20.84
CA LYS A 715 -10.73 -11.78 -20.13
C LYS A 715 -9.97 -12.60 -19.10
N GLY A 716 -10.62 -13.62 -18.55
CA GLY A 716 -10.14 -14.37 -17.40
C GLY A 716 -10.47 -13.67 -16.06
N GLY A 717 -10.45 -14.46 -14.99
CA GLY A 717 -10.91 -14.03 -13.65
C GLY A 717 -10.05 -12.99 -12.93
N MET A 718 -8.82 -12.74 -13.38
CA MET A 718 -7.85 -11.88 -12.66
C MET A 718 -8.08 -10.37 -12.85
N HIS A 719 -8.99 -9.97 -13.74
CA HIS A 719 -9.25 -8.57 -14.10
C HIS A 719 -10.75 -8.22 -14.18
N ASN A 720 -11.50 -8.63 -13.16
CA ASN A 720 -12.96 -8.47 -13.16
C ASN A 720 -13.39 -7.01 -12.91
N ASN A 721 -13.92 -6.40 -13.97
CA ASN A 721 -14.41 -5.02 -14.03
C ASN A 721 -15.92 -4.93 -14.30
N THR A 722 -16.62 -6.06 -14.31
CA THR A 722 -18.01 -6.11 -14.75
C THR A 722 -18.95 -5.61 -13.66
N VAL A 723 -19.93 -4.81 -14.07
CA VAL A 723 -20.99 -4.32 -13.20
C VAL A 723 -22.32 -4.52 -13.89
N LEU A 724 -23.27 -5.11 -13.16
CA LEU A 724 -24.68 -5.11 -13.54
C LEU A 724 -25.42 -4.04 -12.75
N SER A 725 -26.41 -3.43 -13.37
CA SER A 725 -27.34 -2.50 -12.73
C SER A 725 -28.71 -2.65 -13.37
N GLU A 726 -29.77 -2.59 -12.56
CA GLU A 726 -31.13 -2.44 -13.08
C GLU A 726 -31.44 -1.02 -13.52
N TYR A 727 -30.72 -0.04 -12.96
CA TYR A 727 -30.96 1.37 -13.21
C TYR A 727 -30.33 1.78 -14.54
N HIS A 728 -31.11 2.47 -15.36
CA HIS A 728 -30.65 3.15 -16.56
C HIS A 728 -30.90 4.64 -16.45
N ALA A 729 -29.82 5.40 -16.20
CA ALA A 729 -29.86 6.85 -16.09
C ALA A 729 -30.56 7.49 -17.30
N GLY A 730 -31.53 8.37 -17.01
CA GLY A 730 -32.30 9.10 -18.02
C GLY A 730 -33.55 8.38 -18.52
N ARG A 731 -33.77 7.09 -18.15
CA ARG A 731 -35.01 6.37 -18.45
C ARG A 731 -35.75 5.92 -17.20
N ASP A 732 -35.03 5.38 -16.23
CA ASP A 732 -35.63 4.86 -15.00
C ASP A 732 -35.76 5.94 -13.93
N ASP A 733 -36.66 5.70 -12.96
CA ASP A 733 -36.76 6.55 -11.76
C ASP A 733 -35.53 6.34 -10.86
N PRO A 734 -34.68 7.36 -10.64
CA PRO A 734 -33.51 7.25 -9.77
C PRO A 734 -33.86 7.06 -8.29
N GLN A 735 -35.12 7.24 -7.88
CA GLN A 735 -35.58 6.88 -6.53
C GLN A 735 -36.27 5.52 -6.48
N ALA A 736 -36.33 4.73 -7.56
CA ALA A 736 -37.00 3.44 -7.55
C ALA A 736 -36.40 2.45 -6.51
N ASP A 737 -37.15 1.40 -6.23
CA ASP A 737 -36.65 0.21 -5.54
C ASP A 737 -35.93 -0.65 -6.59
N GLN A 738 -34.59 -0.76 -6.49
CA GLN A 738 -33.76 -1.40 -7.50
C GLN A 738 -32.38 -1.83 -6.98
N MET A 739 -31.81 -2.83 -7.63
CA MET A 739 -30.41 -3.22 -7.54
C MET A 739 -29.57 -2.29 -8.43
N VAL A 740 -28.83 -1.39 -7.80
CA VAL A 740 -28.03 -0.38 -8.51
C VAL A 740 -26.64 -0.86 -8.86
N PHE A 741 -26.16 -1.92 -8.21
CA PHE A 741 -24.83 -2.46 -8.43
C PHE A 741 -24.80 -3.96 -8.13
N PHE A 742 -24.23 -4.74 -9.03
CA PHE A 742 -23.77 -6.09 -8.77
C PHE A 742 -22.42 -6.30 -9.46
N GLN A 743 -21.44 -6.80 -8.73
CA GLN A 743 -20.14 -7.19 -9.27
C GLN A 743 -19.72 -8.55 -8.72
N ALA A 744 -19.16 -9.38 -9.60
CA ALA A 744 -18.58 -10.66 -9.27
C ALA A 744 -17.06 -10.65 -9.51
N ASN A 745 -16.32 -11.01 -8.47
CA ASN A 745 -14.88 -10.99 -8.39
C ASN A 745 -14.36 -12.43 -8.26
N VAL A 746 -13.40 -12.83 -9.08
CA VAL A 746 -12.80 -14.17 -9.00
C VAL A 746 -11.45 -14.06 -8.31
N PHE A 747 -11.35 -14.60 -7.10
CA PHE A 747 -10.16 -14.56 -6.25
C PHE A 747 -9.96 -15.94 -5.63
N GLY A 748 -8.72 -16.41 -5.47
CA GLY A 748 -8.46 -17.70 -4.79
C GLY A 748 -9.26 -18.88 -5.39
N LYS A 749 -9.47 -18.87 -6.72
CA LYS A 749 -10.31 -19.83 -7.46
C LYS A 749 -11.77 -19.92 -6.98
N LYS A 750 -12.35 -18.80 -6.51
CA LYS A 750 -13.75 -18.69 -6.10
C LYS A 750 -14.38 -17.39 -6.59
N VAL A 751 -15.69 -17.42 -6.87
CA VAL A 751 -16.49 -16.22 -7.16
C VAL A 751 -16.95 -15.60 -5.84
N TYR A 752 -16.65 -14.32 -5.65
CA TYR A 752 -17.17 -13.45 -4.60
C TYR A 752 -18.10 -12.43 -5.24
N ALA A 753 -19.31 -12.26 -4.72
CA ALA A 753 -20.29 -11.35 -5.28
C ALA A 753 -20.63 -10.23 -4.28
N THR A 754 -20.82 -9.03 -4.80
CA THR A 754 -21.34 -7.90 -4.03
C THR A 754 -22.52 -7.29 -4.76
N ALA A 755 -23.63 -7.10 -4.06
CA ALA A 755 -24.82 -6.44 -4.56
C ALA A 755 -25.19 -5.25 -3.66
N VAL A 756 -25.56 -4.12 -4.27
CA VAL A 756 -26.09 -2.94 -3.57
C VAL A 756 -27.50 -2.65 -4.09
N PHE A 757 -28.43 -2.60 -3.15
CA PHE A 757 -29.82 -2.28 -3.38
C PHE A 757 -30.16 -0.91 -2.81
N GLN A 758 -30.94 -0.14 -3.55
CA GLN A 758 -31.40 1.18 -3.14
C GLN A 758 -32.90 1.16 -2.87
N ASN A 759 -33.34 1.77 -1.77
CA ASN A 759 -34.74 1.88 -1.33
C ASN A 759 -35.49 0.53 -1.18
N ARG A 760 -34.75 -0.58 -1.28
CA ARG A 760 -35.25 -1.95 -1.24
C ARG A 760 -35.71 -2.31 0.16
N SER A 761 -36.88 -2.93 0.29
CA SER A 761 -37.33 -3.43 1.60
C SER A 761 -36.45 -4.59 2.06
N LEU A 762 -36.09 -4.60 3.36
CA LEU A 762 -35.33 -5.72 3.94
C LEU A 762 -36.12 -7.04 3.92
N LYS A 763 -37.46 -6.99 3.77
CA LYS A 763 -38.30 -8.19 3.57
C LYS A 763 -37.93 -8.96 2.30
N ASN A 764 -37.32 -8.28 1.32
CA ASN A 764 -36.89 -8.90 0.06
C ASN A 764 -35.52 -9.59 0.17
N LYS A 765 -34.83 -9.53 1.33
CA LYS A 765 -33.48 -10.10 1.51
C LYS A 765 -33.36 -11.54 1.02
N ALA A 766 -34.36 -12.37 1.27
CA ALA A 766 -34.36 -13.77 0.83
C ALA A 766 -34.45 -13.91 -0.70
N GLU A 767 -35.23 -13.06 -1.37
CA GLU A 767 -35.30 -13.02 -2.83
C GLU A 767 -34.00 -12.48 -3.43
N ASP A 768 -33.49 -11.38 -2.87
CA ASP A 768 -32.25 -10.72 -3.29
C ASP A 768 -31.02 -11.65 -3.11
N THR A 769 -31.02 -12.46 -2.05
CA THR A 769 -30.04 -13.54 -1.84
C THR A 769 -30.11 -14.60 -2.94
N LYS A 770 -31.31 -15.08 -3.29
CA LYS A 770 -31.49 -16.07 -4.36
C LYS A 770 -31.02 -15.54 -5.71
N LEU A 771 -31.29 -14.27 -6.00
CA LEU A 771 -30.80 -13.56 -7.19
C LEU A 771 -29.26 -13.55 -7.22
N GLY A 772 -28.63 -13.06 -6.15
CA GLY A 772 -27.17 -12.99 -6.06
C GLY A 772 -26.50 -14.36 -6.19
N ASN A 773 -27.05 -15.38 -5.52
CA ASN A 773 -26.60 -16.76 -5.64
C ASN A 773 -26.71 -17.30 -7.07
N TYR A 774 -27.82 -17.04 -7.76
CA TYR A 774 -28.01 -17.47 -9.14
C TYR A 774 -26.96 -16.87 -10.08
N ILE A 775 -26.76 -15.55 -10.04
CA ILE A 775 -25.79 -14.89 -10.94
C ILE A 775 -24.36 -15.35 -10.62
N ALA A 776 -23.99 -15.42 -9.34
CA ALA A 776 -22.67 -15.92 -8.94
C ALA A 776 -22.45 -17.38 -9.35
N HIS A 777 -23.48 -18.23 -9.23
CA HIS A 777 -23.45 -19.62 -9.67
C HIS A 777 -23.21 -19.75 -11.18
N LEU A 778 -23.90 -18.95 -12.00
CA LEU A 778 -23.69 -18.94 -13.46
C LEU A 778 -22.23 -18.65 -13.82
N ILE A 779 -21.64 -17.65 -13.17
CA ILE A 779 -20.24 -17.25 -13.40
C ILE A 779 -19.29 -18.34 -12.94
N ALA A 780 -19.50 -18.89 -11.74
CA ALA A 780 -18.66 -19.95 -11.19
C ALA A 780 -18.67 -21.20 -12.07
N LYS A 781 -19.84 -21.56 -12.60
CA LYS A 781 -20.02 -22.67 -13.54
C LYS A 781 -19.28 -22.42 -14.84
N GLU A 782 -19.43 -21.25 -15.44
CA GLU A 782 -18.79 -20.93 -16.73
C GLU A 782 -17.26 -20.89 -16.62
N LEU A 783 -16.73 -20.35 -15.52
CA LEU A 783 -15.30 -20.22 -15.28
C LEU A 783 -14.67 -21.46 -14.62
N ASN A 784 -15.47 -22.46 -14.26
CA ASN A 784 -15.06 -23.66 -13.53
C ASN A 784 -14.28 -23.34 -12.22
N VAL A 785 -14.86 -22.47 -11.40
CA VAL A 785 -14.30 -22.04 -10.11
C VAL A 785 -15.30 -22.27 -8.97
N GLY A 786 -14.81 -22.24 -7.72
CA GLY A 786 -15.66 -22.39 -6.54
C GLY A 786 -16.55 -21.20 -6.23
N LEU A 787 -17.35 -21.32 -5.17
CA LEU A 787 -18.21 -20.26 -4.65
C LEU A 787 -17.63 -19.70 -3.35
N GLY A 788 -17.54 -18.37 -3.28
CA GLY A 788 -17.06 -17.60 -2.13
C GLY A 788 -18.22 -17.02 -1.33
N ASP A 789 -18.12 -15.73 -1.02
CA ASP A 789 -19.11 -14.99 -0.23
C ASP A 789 -19.94 -14.03 -1.09
N LEU A 790 -21.18 -13.80 -0.67
CA LEU A 790 -22.13 -12.82 -1.18
C LEU A 790 -22.33 -11.73 -0.14
N SER A 791 -21.88 -10.52 -0.48
CA SER A 791 -22.09 -9.31 0.31
C SER A 791 -23.28 -8.54 -0.25
N LEU A 792 -24.30 -8.31 0.56
CA LEU A 792 -25.48 -7.52 0.20
C LEU A 792 -25.46 -6.23 1.01
N TYR A 793 -25.67 -5.09 0.35
CA TYR A 793 -25.82 -3.79 0.97
C TYR A 793 -27.19 -3.20 0.61
N TYR A 794 -27.84 -2.56 1.58
CA TYR A 794 -29.13 -1.90 1.41
C TYR A 794 -28.99 -0.45 1.82
N VAL A 795 -29.29 0.48 0.92
CA VAL A 795 -29.15 1.93 1.12
C VAL A 795 -30.51 2.61 1.01
N GLY A 796 -30.88 3.42 2.00
CA GLY A 796 -32.20 4.04 2.10
C GLY A 796 -33.34 3.03 2.25
N TYR A 797 -33.07 1.87 2.85
CA TYR A 797 -34.03 0.77 2.94
C TYR A 797 -35.24 1.11 3.82
N LYS A 798 -36.31 0.33 3.66
CA LYS A 798 -37.50 0.35 4.53
C LYS A 798 -37.66 -1.00 5.23
N PHE A 799 -38.07 -0.98 6.49
CA PHE A 799 -38.46 -2.19 7.22
C PHE A 799 -39.79 -2.77 6.70
#